data_AF-A0A097QXC4-F1
#
_entry.id   AF-A0A097QXC4-F1
#
_cell.length_a   1.000
_cell.length_b   1.000
_cell.length_c   1.000
_cell.angle_alpha   90.00
_cell.angle_beta   90.00
_cell.angle_gamma   90.00
#
_symmetry.space_group_name_H-M   'P 1'
#
loop_
_entity.id
_entity.type
_entity.pdbx_description
1 polymer ?
#
loop_
_entity_poly.entity_id
_entity_poly.type
_entity_poly.pdbx_seq_one_letter_code
_entity_poly.pdbx_strand_id
1 'polypeptide(L)'
;MSSIINRGRVAPTPPPAFNAEPKAPSVGAYSWNAPREAIGKERPLTREEFLQGQDALRKIDTLPNFVGGYFSNRHAYLLKNQGLLTAHRFLLNVFMPRIWPRITKVNAKYEMKLTGHAYELFIGETECYSRLPGMHDKELKQMAGRISSLIFAAYDKACQKHVSDHDGDNSNLLSDEVQGAIFGLVAGAARSLNITPKYWMRYLKGKLGVESALRSIMRLVNDEWWIRKLKALRMQWREALLIAAGEVNFQRSEYASKLAIRDVQSRRLANLEYLKSQELENVETGERFDLIDKVMASISNPKIRRMELMSTIAGIEKYAASQHHCGLFITITTPSKYHPTRKVGKKGSQRVHLNHKWDDETYSPKDGQRYLCRIWGNMRTAFKDRDLKVYGMRVVEPHHDGTPHWHMLLFCHPKQRSDVIAVMRKYALKEDGDERGAEKNRFQCKHMYKGCAAGYIAKYIAKNIDGYALDGELDFETGKPLSDAAAAVTAWASIWRIPQFHPVGVPTMGAYRECRSGTLRSISLAESFDERVEAVRAAADGGDFAAYIAAQGGANVPRDLQTVRVAREVAEELNEYDEEVQKVVGIFAPHLGARHIHKTRETQWRIVSKAVDVDLDPLTLKSASGAPRSPVNNCGEGQHSVDIKPEVTPSEYAAAVMKLVESGDVSWTDWDVAKTLRDAAREQSPRINLQQRSANQNKPHDLAPSARLTRSELDRTWQINRDLAKEGITAQRWELDALARGATVSFDDKVFSYPALDEWPGFSDI
;
A
#
# COMPACT_ATOMS: atom_id res chain seq x y z
N MET A 1 76.03 -15.44 -75.30
CA MET A 1 75.39 -14.36 -74.52
C MET A 1 74.06 -14.07 -75.22
N SER A 2 72.86 -14.20 -74.68
CA SER A 2 72.42 -14.36 -73.30
C SER A 2 71.07 -15.07 -73.30
N SER A 3 70.82 -15.77 -72.19
CA SER A 3 69.75 -16.71 -71.91
C SER A 3 68.34 -16.12 -71.89
N ILE A 4 67.40 -16.91 -72.39
CA ILE A 4 65.95 -16.77 -72.26
C ILE A 4 65.56 -16.91 -70.78
N ILE A 5 64.97 -15.87 -70.20
CA ILE A 5 64.48 -15.86 -68.81
C ILE A 5 63.05 -16.42 -68.80
N ASN A 6 62.91 -17.65 -68.30
CA ASN A 6 61.61 -18.25 -67.98
C ASN A 6 61.04 -17.60 -66.70
N ARG A 7 59.89 -16.93 -66.81
CA ARG A 7 59.13 -16.41 -65.67
C ARG A 7 58.20 -17.51 -65.12
N GLY A 8 58.68 -18.28 -64.15
CA GLY A 8 57.88 -19.21 -63.34
C GLY A 8 57.63 -18.66 -61.94
N ARG A 9 56.41 -18.80 -61.42
CA ARG A 9 56.08 -18.51 -60.01
C ARG A 9 56.63 -19.62 -59.12
N VAL A 10 57.52 -19.27 -58.19
CA VAL A 10 57.98 -20.16 -57.12
C VAL A 10 57.00 -20.02 -55.95
N ALA A 11 56.38 -21.11 -55.53
CA ALA A 11 55.60 -21.13 -54.28
C ALA A 11 56.56 -20.93 -53.09
N PRO A 12 56.24 -20.06 -52.11
CA PRO A 12 57.11 -19.87 -50.95
C PRO A 12 57.22 -21.19 -50.17
N THR A 13 58.45 -21.50 -49.74
CA THR A 13 58.75 -22.66 -48.90
C THR A 13 57.85 -22.65 -47.67
N PRO A 14 57.21 -23.78 -47.29
CA PRO A 14 56.43 -23.84 -46.06
C PRO A 14 57.32 -23.50 -44.86
N PRO A 15 56.80 -22.76 -43.86
CA PRO A 15 57.56 -22.47 -42.66
C PRO A 15 57.97 -23.80 -41.97
N PRO A 16 59.12 -23.84 -41.28
CA PRO A 16 59.56 -25.03 -40.56
C PRO A 16 58.50 -25.44 -39.53
N ALA A 17 58.33 -26.75 -39.35
CA ALA A 17 57.41 -27.29 -38.36
C ALA A 17 57.76 -26.74 -36.97
N PHE A 18 56.77 -26.13 -36.32
CA PHE A 18 56.91 -25.65 -34.95
C PHE A 18 56.99 -26.88 -34.02
N ASN A 19 58.20 -27.30 -33.69
CA ASN A 19 58.43 -28.27 -32.62
C ASN A 19 58.16 -27.57 -31.29
N ALA A 20 56.93 -27.64 -30.80
CA ALA A 20 56.66 -27.31 -29.41
C ALA A 20 57.39 -28.35 -28.55
N GLU A 21 58.47 -27.94 -27.89
CA GLU A 21 59.08 -28.76 -26.84
C GLU A 21 57.98 -29.16 -25.83
N PRO A 22 57.91 -30.44 -25.42
CA PRO A 22 57.02 -30.82 -24.33
C PRO A 22 57.38 -29.99 -23.10
N LYS A 23 56.39 -29.28 -22.54
CA LYS A 23 56.58 -28.46 -21.33
C LYS A 23 57.30 -29.31 -20.27
N ALA A 24 58.48 -28.86 -19.86
CA ALA A 24 59.21 -29.46 -18.75
C ALA A 24 58.29 -29.58 -17.52
N PRO A 25 58.25 -30.73 -16.83
CA PRO A 25 57.44 -30.89 -15.64
C PRO A 25 57.90 -29.88 -14.58
N SER A 26 56.99 -29.03 -14.10
CA SER A 26 57.29 -27.98 -13.13
C SER A 26 57.69 -28.61 -11.80
N VAL A 27 58.94 -28.44 -11.40
CA VAL A 27 59.44 -28.84 -10.08
C VAL A 27 59.17 -27.72 -9.09
N GLY A 28 57.95 -27.72 -8.53
CA GLY A 28 57.60 -26.91 -7.37
C GLY A 28 57.27 -27.84 -6.20
N ALA A 29 57.82 -27.57 -5.01
CA ALA A 29 57.59 -28.39 -3.81
C ALA A 29 56.11 -28.53 -3.38
N TYR A 30 55.22 -27.71 -3.93
CA TYR A 30 53.81 -27.67 -3.58
C TYR A 30 52.91 -27.41 -4.81
N SER A 31 51.68 -27.93 -4.79
CA SER A 31 50.73 -27.90 -5.92
C SER A 31 50.33 -26.50 -6.39
N TRP A 32 50.49 -25.46 -5.57
CA TRP A 32 50.20 -24.06 -5.93
C TRP A 32 51.33 -23.35 -6.68
N ASN A 33 52.50 -24.00 -6.84
CA ASN A 33 53.64 -23.48 -7.61
C ASN A 33 53.57 -23.83 -9.11
N ALA A 34 52.58 -24.62 -9.53
CA ALA A 34 52.34 -24.87 -10.95
C ALA A 34 51.95 -23.54 -11.65
N PRO A 35 52.55 -23.20 -12.81
CA PRO A 35 52.18 -22.00 -13.54
C PRO A 35 50.68 -22.07 -13.90
N ARG A 36 49.90 -21.11 -13.38
CA ARG A 36 48.48 -20.98 -13.71
C ARG A 36 48.36 -20.76 -15.22
N GLU A 37 47.31 -21.30 -15.83
CA GLU A 37 47.00 -20.98 -17.22
C GLU A 37 46.95 -19.46 -17.39
N ALA A 38 47.63 -18.96 -18.43
CA ALA A 38 47.56 -17.55 -18.78
C ALA A 38 46.09 -17.19 -18.95
N ILE A 39 45.63 -16.09 -18.33
CA ILE A 39 44.29 -15.55 -18.52
C ILE A 39 44.18 -15.21 -20.01
N GLY A 40 43.63 -16.14 -20.80
CA GLY A 40 43.45 -15.95 -22.24
C GLY A 40 42.58 -14.72 -22.47
N LYS A 41 42.88 -13.95 -23.52
CA LYS A 41 41.99 -12.87 -23.96
C LYS A 41 40.60 -13.47 -24.19
N GLU A 42 39.59 -12.90 -23.55
CA GLU A 42 38.22 -13.37 -23.67
C GLU A 42 37.81 -13.44 -25.15
N ARG A 43 37.16 -14.53 -25.56
CA ARG A 43 36.75 -14.72 -26.97
C ARG A 43 35.88 -13.54 -27.40
N PRO A 44 36.14 -12.90 -28.56
CA PRO A 44 35.24 -11.89 -29.09
C PRO A 44 33.87 -12.51 -29.42
N LEU A 45 32.84 -11.67 -29.41
CA LEU A 45 31.52 -12.08 -29.91
C LEU A 45 31.59 -12.32 -31.41
N THR A 46 30.85 -13.32 -31.88
CA THR A 46 30.57 -13.48 -33.30
C THR A 46 29.71 -12.32 -33.80
N ARG A 47 29.68 -12.10 -35.11
CA ARG A 47 28.84 -11.04 -35.72
C ARG A 47 27.36 -11.19 -35.35
N GLU A 48 26.86 -12.43 -35.32
CA GLU A 48 25.47 -12.72 -34.98
C GLU A 48 25.17 -12.44 -33.51
N GLU A 49 26.01 -12.92 -32.58
CA GLU A 49 25.88 -12.62 -31.14
C GLU A 49 25.95 -11.10 -30.89
N PHE A 50 26.83 -10.39 -31.59
CA PHE A 50 26.91 -8.94 -31.48
C PHE A 50 25.59 -8.26 -31.91
N LEU A 51 25.01 -8.65 -33.05
CA LEU A 51 23.72 -8.12 -33.52
C LEU A 51 22.58 -8.44 -32.56
N GLN A 52 22.52 -9.66 -32.03
CA GLN A 52 21.52 -10.05 -31.03
C GLN A 52 21.67 -9.25 -29.72
N GLY A 53 22.91 -9.01 -29.29
CA GLY A 53 23.19 -8.15 -28.14
C GLY A 53 22.76 -6.70 -28.38
N GLN A 54 23.00 -6.16 -29.57
CA GLN A 54 22.56 -4.82 -29.95
C GLN A 54 21.04 -4.68 -29.97
N ASP A 55 20.30 -5.67 -30.51
CA ASP A 55 18.83 -5.66 -30.49
C ASP A 55 18.29 -5.66 -29.05
N ALA A 56 18.87 -6.48 -28.17
CA ALA A 56 18.50 -6.52 -26.76
C ALA A 56 18.77 -5.18 -26.05
N LEU A 57 19.91 -4.53 -26.31
CA LEU A 57 20.23 -3.22 -25.76
C LEU A 57 19.28 -2.14 -26.30
N ARG A 58 18.99 -2.15 -27.60
CA ARG A 58 18.03 -1.21 -28.21
C ARG A 58 16.66 -1.33 -27.57
N LYS A 59 16.21 -2.56 -27.28
CA LYS A 59 14.97 -2.81 -26.53
C LYS A 59 15.04 -2.27 -25.10
N ILE A 60 16.15 -2.44 -24.39
CA ILE A 60 16.35 -1.85 -23.06
C ILE A 60 16.26 -0.31 -23.14
N ASP A 61 16.86 0.31 -24.16
CA ASP A 61 16.87 1.77 -24.34
C ASP A 61 15.49 2.34 -24.67
N THR A 62 14.59 1.53 -25.26
CA THR A 62 13.17 1.94 -25.45
C THR A 62 12.37 1.94 -24.15
N LEU A 63 12.85 1.27 -23.08
CA LEU A 63 12.14 1.24 -21.80
C LEU A 63 12.32 2.56 -21.05
N PRO A 64 11.32 3.00 -20.28
CA PRO A 64 11.49 4.12 -19.37
C PRO A 64 12.65 3.90 -18.41
N ASN A 65 13.40 4.97 -18.09
CA ASN A 65 14.61 4.93 -17.26
C ASN A 65 14.43 4.18 -15.93
N PHE A 66 13.26 4.27 -15.29
CA PHE A 66 12.99 3.60 -14.01
C PHE A 66 12.92 2.06 -14.12
N VAL A 67 12.77 1.51 -15.33
CA VAL A 67 12.83 0.06 -15.61
C VAL A 67 14.12 -0.28 -16.35
N GLY A 68 14.38 0.41 -17.47
CA GLY A 68 15.55 0.19 -18.32
C GLY A 68 16.86 0.32 -17.55
N GLY A 69 16.95 1.30 -16.65
CA GLY A 69 18.13 1.55 -15.83
C GLY A 69 18.58 0.34 -15.00
N TYR A 70 17.67 -0.53 -14.53
CA TYR A 70 18.07 -1.75 -13.83
C TYR A 70 18.84 -2.72 -14.74
N PHE A 71 18.38 -2.86 -15.99
CA PHE A 71 18.98 -3.77 -16.95
C PHE A 71 20.26 -3.18 -17.56
N SER A 72 20.28 -1.88 -17.88
CA SER A 72 21.48 -1.18 -18.38
C SER A 72 22.59 -1.20 -17.33
N ASN A 73 22.29 -0.88 -16.07
CA ASN A 73 23.28 -0.90 -14.99
C ASN A 73 23.79 -2.32 -14.71
N ARG A 74 22.90 -3.32 -14.76
CA ARG A 74 23.31 -4.72 -14.60
C ARG A 74 24.22 -5.17 -15.74
N HIS A 75 23.88 -4.83 -16.99
CA HIS A 75 24.70 -5.14 -18.15
C HIS A 75 26.08 -4.46 -18.04
N ALA A 76 26.13 -3.17 -17.74
CA ALA A 76 27.38 -2.42 -17.55
C ALA A 76 28.26 -3.00 -16.43
N TYR A 77 27.64 -3.39 -15.31
CA TYR A 77 28.33 -4.06 -14.21
C TYR A 77 28.94 -5.40 -14.64
N LEU A 78 28.18 -6.23 -15.36
CA LEU A 78 28.68 -7.53 -15.83
C LEU A 78 29.81 -7.36 -16.85
N LEU A 79 29.68 -6.39 -17.75
CA LEU A 79 30.70 -6.08 -18.74
C LEU A 79 32.02 -5.63 -18.08
N LYS A 80 31.94 -4.77 -17.04
CA LYS A 80 33.10 -4.27 -16.31
C LYS A 80 33.79 -5.34 -15.46
N ASN A 81 33.02 -6.21 -14.79
CA ASN A 81 33.57 -7.10 -13.74
C ASN A 81 33.71 -8.57 -14.18
N GLN A 82 32.93 -9.04 -15.14
CA GLN A 82 32.82 -10.47 -15.50
C GLN A 82 33.03 -10.74 -17.00
N GLY A 83 33.37 -9.71 -17.79
CA GLY A 83 33.68 -9.83 -19.20
C GLY A 83 32.49 -9.71 -20.14
N LEU A 84 32.81 -9.63 -21.43
CA LEU A 84 31.88 -9.40 -22.54
C LEU A 84 30.91 -10.57 -22.72
N LEU A 85 31.39 -11.81 -22.61
CA LEU A 85 30.55 -13.00 -22.82
C LEU A 85 29.49 -13.13 -21.72
N THR A 86 29.84 -12.78 -20.48
CA THR A 86 28.90 -12.83 -19.36
C THR A 86 27.82 -11.78 -19.48
N ALA A 87 28.19 -10.56 -19.89
CA ALA A 87 27.23 -9.49 -20.17
C ALA A 87 26.28 -9.87 -21.31
N HIS A 88 26.81 -10.45 -22.39
CA HIS A 88 26.02 -10.93 -23.51
C HIS A 88 25.06 -12.08 -23.13
N ARG A 89 25.53 -13.06 -22.34
CA ARG A 89 24.68 -14.15 -21.81
C ARG A 89 23.53 -13.62 -20.96
N PHE A 90 23.73 -12.55 -20.19
CA PHE A 90 22.64 -11.92 -19.44
C PHE A 90 21.54 -11.39 -20.38
N LEU A 91 21.91 -10.72 -21.47
CA LEU A 91 20.96 -10.22 -22.45
C LEU A 91 20.14 -11.37 -23.08
N LEU A 92 20.82 -12.42 -23.55
CA LEU A 92 20.15 -13.48 -24.32
C LEU A 92 19.53 -14.59 -23.48
N ASN A 93 20.04 -14.88 -22.28
CA ASN A 93 19.52 -15.98 -21.46
C ASN A 93 18.58 -15.50 -20.34
N VAL A 94 18.61 -14.21 -20.00
CA VAL A 94 17.79 -13.64 -18.92
C VAL A 94 16.85 -12.58 -19.46
N PHE A 95 17.37 -11.49 -20.01
CA PHE A 95 16.52 -10.35 -20.39
C PHE A 95 15.55 -10.70 -21.53
N MET A 96 16.07 -11.12 -22.69
CA MET A 96 15.28 -11.39 -23.88
C MET A 96 14.24 -12.52 -23.72
N PRO A 97 14.56 -13.69 -23.13
CA PRO A 97 13.60 -14.78 -23.05
C PRO A 97 12.68 -14.71 -21.83
N ARG A 98 13.11 -14.08 -20.71
CA ARG A 98 12.34 -14.14 -19.44
C ARG A 98 11.71 -12.82 -19.04
N ILE A 99 12.34 -11.69 -19.34
CA ILE A 99 11.87 -10.37 -18.89
C ILE A 99 11.11 -9.63 -19.99
N TRP A 100 11.69 -9.57 -21.19
CA TRP A 100 11.11 -8.84 -22.32
C TRP A 100 9.66 -9.26 -22.63
N PRO A 101 9.31 -10.57 -22.71
CA PRO A 101 7.94 -10.98 -23.01
C PRO A 101 6.94 -10.55 -21.94
N ARG A 102 7.37 -10.53 -20.67
CA ARG A 102 6.56 -10.05 -19.55
C ARG A 102 6.27 -8.56 -19.67
N ILE A 103 7.29 -7.76 -20.00
CA ILE A 103 7.15 -6.32 -20.20
C ILE A 103 6.23 -6.03 -21.39
N THR A 104 6.42 -6.72 -22.52
CA THR A 104 5.58 -6.56 -23.71
C THR A 104 4.12 -6.87 -23.40
N LYS A 105 3.82 -7.95 -22.68
CA LYS A 105 2.44 -8.30 -22.29
C LYS A 105 1.83 -7.31 -21.31
N VAL A 106 2.60 -6.82 -20.34
CA VAL A 106 2.14 -5.74 -19.46
C VAL A 106 1.83 -4.48 -20.26
N ASN A 107 2.70 -4.06 -21.18
CA ASN A 107 2.43 -2.91 -22.03
C ASN A 107 1.18 -3.11 -22.88
N ALA A 108 1.03 -4.26 -23.56
CA ALA A 108 -0.16 -4.58 -24.36
C ALA A 108 -1.48 -4.52 -23.55
N LYS A 109 -1.43 -4.81 -22.25
CA LYS A 109 -2.59 -4.70 -21.35
C LYS A 109 -2.99 -3.26 -21.07
N TYR A 110 -2.01 -2.36 -20.97
CA TYR A 110 -2.20 -0.94 -20.70
C TYR A 110 -2.25 -0.08 -21.96
N GLU A 111 -1.89 -0.62 -23.13
CA GLU A 111 -1.96 0.06 -24.42
C GLU A 111 -3.38 0.52 -24.75
N MET A 112 -3.44 1.54 -25.60
CA MET A 112 -4.70 2.08 -26.09
C MET A 112 -5.36 1.09 -27.03
N LYS A 113 -6.62 0.76 -26.74
CA LYS A 113 -7.43 -0.11 -27.60
C LYS A 113 -8.20 0.74 -28.60
N LEU A 114 -7.53 1.14 -29.68
CA LEU A 114 -8.08 2.00 -30.71
C LEU A 114 -8.94 1.19 -31.69
N THR A 115 -10.25 1.44 -31.68
CA THR A 115 -11.21 0.84 -32.61
C THR A 115 -12.28 1.85 -32.98
N GLY A 116 -12.71 1.88 -34.26
CA GLY A 116 -13.78 2.76 -34.74
C GLY A 116 -13.52 4.22 -34.39
N HIS A 117 -14.50 4.89 -33.80
CA HIS A 117 -14.43 6.32 -33.45
C HIS A 117 -13.26 6.70 -32.52
N ALA A 118 -12.80 5.78 -31.65
CA ALA A 118 -11.67 6.05 -30.78
C ALA A 118 -10.35 6.24 -31.57
N TYR A 119 -10.21 5.54 -32.71
CA TYR A 119 -9.04 5.65 -33.57
C TYR A 119 -8.96 7.06 -34.18
N GLU A 120 -10.06 7.52 -34.78
CA GLU A 120 -10.16 8.87 -35.35
C GLU A 120 -9.84 9.95 -34.31
N LEU A 121 -10.31 9.75 -33.08
CA LEU A 121 -10.16 10.75 -32.02
C LEU A 121 -8.75 10.80 -31.42
N PHE A 122 -8.09 9.65 -31.22
CA PHE A 122 -6.88 9.57 -30.40
C PHE A 122 -5.64 9.03 -31.11
N ILE A 123 -5.65 8.80 -32.43
CA ILE A 123 -4.47 8.32 -33.16
C ILE A 123 -3.21 9.15 -32.86
N GLY A 124 -3.33 10.48 -32.82
CA GLY A 124 -2.23 11.41 -32.53
C GLY A 124 -1.70 11.35 -31.09
N GLU A 125 -2.45 10.79 -30.14
CA GLU A 125 -2.05 10.70 -28.73
C GLU A 125 -1.39 9.36 -28.38
N THR A 126 -1.37 8.39 -29.30
CA THR A 126 -0.88 7.02 -29.08
C THR A 126 0.57 7.00 -28.57
N GLU A 127 1.46 7.74 -29.23
CA GLU A 127 2.88 7.78 -28.86
C GLU A 127 3.09 8.43 -27.48
N CYS A 128 2.39 9.53 -27.19
CA CYS A 128 2.41 10.19 -25.89
C CYS A 128 1.90 9.25 -24.78
N TYR A 129 0.80 8.53 -25.04
CA TYR A 129 0.21 7.60 -24.09
C TYR A 129 1.11 6.40 -23.79
N SER A 130 1.79 5.85 -24.79
CA SER A 130 2.75 4.75 -24.59
C SER A 130 3.87 5.12 -23.60
N ARG A 131 4.23 6.41 -23.54
CA ARG A 131 5.24 6.98 -22.63
C ARG A 131 4.68 7.38 -21.27
N LEU A 132 3.38 7.19 -21.00
CA LEU A 132 2.73 7.55 -19.73
C LEU A 132 3.49 7.05 -18.49
N PRO A 133 4.05 5.81 -18.44
CA PRO A 133 4.86 5.38 -17.31
C PRO A 133 6.12 6.23 -17.09
N GLY A 134 6.76 6.76 -18.13
CA GLY A 134 7.92 7.64 -18.00
C GLY A 134 7.56 9.10 -17.70
N MET A 135 6.34 9.51 -18.01
CA MET A 135 5.92 10.91 -18.08
C MET A 135 5.95 11.66 -16.73
N HIS A 136 6.47 12.89 -16.75
CA HIS A 136 6.44 13.82 -15.61
C HIS A 136 5.06 14.48 -15.44
N ASP A 137 4.82 15.11 -14.30
CA ASP A 137 3.51 15.68 -13.97
C ASP A 137 3.06 16.81 -14.92
N LYS A 138 3.99 17.62 -15.43
CA LYS A 138 3.67 18.72 -16.36
C LYS A 138 3.17 18.20 -17.71
N GLU A 139 3.89 17.25 -18.31
CA GLU A 139 3.51 16.59 -19.56
C GLU A 139 2.18 15.84 -19.42
N LEU A 140 1.96 15.18 -18.28
CA LEU A 140 0.70 14.49 -17.99
C LEU A 140 -0.49 15.46 -17.95
N LYS A 141 -0.32 16.64 -17.35
CA LYS A 141 -1.36 17.68 -17.34
C LYS A 141 -1.68 18.18 -18.74
N GLN A 142 -0.67 18.41 -19.57
CA GLN A 142 -0.86 18.82 -20.97
C GLN A 142 -1.62 17.74 -21.77
N MET A 143 -1.24 16.48 -21.60
CA MET A 143 -1.92 15.36 -22.25
C MET A 143 -3.38 15.22 -21.79
N ALA A 144 -3.64 15.38 -20.50
CA ALA A 144 -5.00 15.37 -19.96
C ALA A 144 -5.87 16.47 -20.56
N GLY A 145 -5.33 17.69 -20.71
CA GLY A 145 -6.01 18.81 -21.35
C GLY A 145 -6.28 18.58 -22.84
N ARG A 146 -5.36 17.92 -23.57
CA ARG A 146 -5.61 17.53 -24.97
C ARG A 146 -6.71 16.49 -25.08
N ILE A 147 -6.69 15.46 -24.25
CA ILE A 147 -7.74 14.41 -24.24
C ILE A 147 -9.11 15.01 -23.95
N SER A 148 -9.23 15.87 -22.94
CA SER A 148 -10.50 16.50 -22.59
C SER A 148 -11.01 17.41 -23.72
N SER A 149 -10.11 18.16 -24.37
CA SER A 149 -10.44 19.03 -25.52
C SER A 149 -10.90 18.22 -26.74
N LEU A 150 -10.23 17.10 -27.04
CA LEU A 150 -10.63 16.18 -28.11
C LEU A 150 -12.02 15.60 -27.86
N ILE A 151 -12.26 15.13 -26.63
CA ILE A 151 -13.57 14.61 -26.23
C ILE A 151 -14.65 15.70 -26.33
N PHE A 152 -14.36 16.92 -25.89
CA PHE A 152 -15.27 18.04 -26.01
C PHE A 152 -15.61 18.34 -27.47
N ALA A 153 -14.60 18.39 -28.35
CA ALA A 153 -14.82 18.60 -29.78
C ALA A 153 -15.64 17.46 -30.43
N ALA A 154 -15.43 16.20 -30.00
CA ALA A 154 -16.22 15.07 -30.47
C ALA A 154 -17.69 15.15 -30.02
N TYR A 155 -17.92 15.58 -28.77
CA TYR A 155 -19.26 15.83 -28.24
C TYR A 155 -19.95 16.95 -29.02
N ASP A 156 -19.30 18.10 -29.19
CA ASP A 156 -19.83 19.27 -29.90
C ASP A 156 -20.16 18.93 -31.37
N LYS A 157 -19.25 18.23 -32.05
CA LYS A 157 -19.49 17.74 -33.42
C LYS A 157 -20.68 16.80 -33.51
N ALA A 158 -20.86 15.90 -32.54
CA ALA A 158 -22.00 15.00 -32.52
C ALA A 158 -23.33 15.75 -32.30
N CYS A 159 -23.34 16.76 -31.43
CA CYS A 159 -24.48 17.66 -31.23
C CYS A 159 -24.82 18.44 -32.50
N GLN A 160 -23.83 19.07 -33.14
CA GLN A 160 -24.02 19.84 -34.37
C GLN A 160 -24.52 18.97 -35.51
N LYS A 161 -23.98 17.75 -35.66
CA LYS A 161 -24.47 16.79 -36.65
C LYS A 161 -25.94 16.46 -36.42
N HIS A 162 -26.33 16.18 -35.18
CA HIS A 162 -27.73 15.89 -34.86
C HIS A 162 -28.66 17.06 -35.23
N VAL A 163 -28.27 18.29 -34.88
CA VAL A 163 -29.04 19.50 -35.23
C VAL A 163 -29.12 19.69 -36.75
N SER A 164 -28.02 19.46 -37.48
CA SER A 164 -28.00 19.55 -38.93
C SER A 164 -28.88 18.48 -39.60
N ASP A 165 -28.91 17.25 -39.05
CA ASP A 165 -29.72 16.15 -39.57
C ASP A 165 -31.23 16.39 -39.32
N HIS A 166 -31.59 17.36 -38.46
CA HIS A 166 -32.97 17.75 -38.13
C HIS A 166 -33.30 19.19 -38.59
N ASP A 167 -32.69 19.65 -39.69
CA ASP A 167 -32.96 20.97 -40.28
C ASP A 167 -32.82 22.17 -39.32
N GLY A 168 -31.97 22.04 -38.30
CA GLY A 168 -31.74 23.07 -37.29
C GLY A 168 -32.61 22.93 -36.02
N ASP A 169 -33.49 21.94 -35.93
CA ASP A 169 -34.26 21.67 -34.72
C ASP A 169 -33.38 21.07 -33.61
N ASN A 170 -33.35 21.73 -32.46
CA ASN A 170 -32.57 21.34 -31.29
C ASN A 170 -33.44 20.79 -30.14
N SER A 171 -34.77 20.74 -30.31
CA SER A 171 -35.71 20.35 -29.25
C SER A 171 -35.45 18.94 -28.70
N ASN A 172 -35.04 18.02 -29.58
CA ASN A 172 -34.78 16.62 -29.23
C ASN A 172 -33.32 16.32 -28.82
N LEU A 173 -32.43 17.32 -28.83
CA LEU A 173 -31.01 17.13 -28.52
C LEU A 173 -30.80 16.63 -27.08
N LEU A 174 -31.67 17.04 -26.16
CA LEU A 174 -31.66 16.63 -24.75
C LEU A 174 -32.60 15.44 -24.48
N SER A 175 -32.93 14.63 -25.49
CA SER A 175 -33.66 13.38 -25.30
C SER A 175 -32.75 12.25 -24.81
N ASP A 176 -33.34 11.26 -24.10
CA ASP A 176 -32.62 10.08 -23.58
C ASP A 176 -31.92 9.29 -24.69
N GLU A 177 -32.54 9.18 -25.86
CA GLU A 177 -31.99 8.45 -27.00
C GLU A 177 -30.76 9.14 -27.58
N VAL A 178 -30.86 10.45 -27.85
CA VAL A 178 -29.79 11.23 -28.46
C VAL A 178 -28.59 11.38 -27.51
N GLN A 179 -28.83 11.76 -26.26
CA GLN A 179 -27.76 11.86 -25.27
C GLN A 179 -27.18 10.48 -24.93
N GLY A 180 -27.98 9.42 -24.98
CA GLY A 180 -27.51 8.04 -24.89
C GLY A 180 -26.56 7.65 -26.02
N ALA A 181 -26.89 8.01 -27.26
CA ALA A 181 -26.05 7.76 -28.43
C ALA A 181 -24.73 8.54 -28.38
N ILE A 182 -24.80 9.85 -28.08
CA ILE A 182 -23.61 10.72 -27.93
C ILE A 182 -22.72 10.23 -26.78
N PHE A 183 -23.31 9.90 -25.63
CA PHE A 183 -22.59 9.29 -24.53
C PHE A 183 -21.89 7.99 -24.96
N GLY A 184 -22.58 7.13 -25.71
CA GLY A 184 -22.01 5.88 -26.24
C GLY A 184 -20.73 6.12 -27.06
N LEU A 185 -20.72 7.14 -27.92
CA LEU A 185 -19.56 7.52 -28.73
C LEU A 185 -18.40 8.01 -27.85
N VAL A 186 -18.64 9.01 -27.01
CA VAL A 186 -17.60 9.69 -26.22
C VAL A 186 -17.09 8.80 -25.08
N ALA A 187 -18.00 8.16 -24.34
CA ALA A 187 -17.65 7.24 -23.27
C ALA A 187 -17.00 5.96 -23.82
N GLY A 188 -17.46 5.49 -24.98
CA GLY A 188 -16.82 4.40 -25.72
C GLY A 188 -15.37 4.73 -26.08
N ALA A 189 -15.14 5.94 -26.61
CA ALA A 189 -13.79 6.42 -26.91
C ALA A 189 -12.91 6.49 -25.65
N ALA A 190 -13.41 7.02 -24.53
CA ALA A 190 -12.68 7.09 -23.27
C ALA A 190 -12.26 5.70 -22.73
N ARG A 191 -12.98 4.63 -23.07
CA ARG A 191 -12.58 3.26 -22.69
C ARG A 191 -11.34 2.75 -23.40
N SER A 192 -11.01 3.30 -24.58
CA SER A 192 -9.76 2.97 -25.27
C SER A 192 -8.52 3.31 -24.41
N LEU A 193 -8.63 4.29 -23.50
CA LEU A 193 -7.59 4.75 -22.58
C LEU A 193 -7.54 3.95 -21.25
N ASN A 194 -8.16 2.77 -21.20
CA ASN A 194 -8.24 1.90 -20.01
C ASN A 194 -8.96 2.53 -18.81
N ILE A 195 -9.84 3.50 -19.05
CA ILE A 195 -10.65 4.18 -18.05
C ILE A 195 -12.13 3.85 -18.30
N THR A 196 -12.85 3.48 -17.24
CA THR A 196 -14.30 3.21 -17.34
C THR A 196 -15.08 4.45 -16.90
N PRO A 197 -15.84 5.10 -17.81
CA PRO A 197 -16.69 6.24 -17.47
C PRO A 197 -17.78 5.90 -16.46
N LYS A 198 -18.28 6.92 -15.75
CA LYS A 198 -19.40 6.73 -14.82
C LYS A 198 -20.66 6.35 -15.61
N TYR A 199 -21.54 5.55 -15.01
CA TYR A 199 -22.78 5.05 -15.63
C TYR A 199 -22.64 4.17 -16.88
N TRP A 200 -21.42 3.79 -17.28
CA TRP A 200 -21.20 2.88 -18.41
C TRP A 200 -22.01 1.57 -18.35
N MET A 201 -22.14 0.96 -17.16
CA MET A 201 -22.95 -0.25 -16.98
C MET A 201 -24.46 0.00 -17.16
N ARG A 202 -24.95 1.22 -16.88
CA ARG A 202 -26.35 1.59 -17.11
C ARG A 202 -26.62 1.78 -18.60
N TYR A 203 -25.68 2.40 -19.32
CA TYR A 203 -25.69 2.50 -20.77
C TYR A 203 -25.79 1.13 -21.44
N LEU A 204 -24.91 0.18 -21.06
CA LEU A 204 -24.96 -1.19 -21.58
C LEU A 204 -26.29 -1.93 -21.30
N LYS A 205 -27.06 -1.48 -20.31
CA LYS A 205 -28.36 -2.06 -19.95
C LYS A 205 -29.54 -1.29 -20.57
N GLY A 206 -29.30 -0.25 -21.36
CA GLY A 206 -30.35 0.64 -21.89
C GLY A 206 -31.11 1.42 -20.81
N LYS A 207 -30.47 1.67 -19.65
CA LYS A 207 -31.08 2.36 -18.48
C LYS A 207 -30.40 3.68 -18.16
N LEU A 208 -29.85 4.33 -19.18
CA LEU A 208 -29.20 5.64 -19.06
C LEU A 208 -30.24 6.72 -19.36
N GLY A 209 -30.44 7.65 -18.44
CA GLY A 209 -31.22 8.87 -18.70
C GLY A 209 -30.30 10.05 -19.02
N VAL A 210 -30.87 11.11 -19.59
CA VAL A 210 -30.19 12.36 -20.02
C VAL A 210 -29.27 12.91 -18.95
N GLU A 211 -29.78 13.14 -17.74
CA GLU A 211 -28.97 13.72 -16.65
C GLU A 211 -27.74 12.85 -16.37
N SER A 212 -27.91 11.53 -16.30
CA SER A 212 -26.78 10.62 -16.04
C SER A 212 -25.77 10.64 -17.18
N ALA A 213 -26.21 10.80 -18.43
CA ALA A 213 -25.34 10.96 -19.59
C ALA A 213 -24.53 12.26 -19.48
N LEU A 214 -25.21 13.39 -19.31
CA LEU A 214 -24.60 14.72 -19.20
C LEU A 214 -23.61 14.81 -18.03
N ARG A 215 -24.01 14.37 -16.83
CA ARG A 215 -23.16 14.30 -15.63
C ARG A 215 -21.89 13.49 -15.84
N SER A 216 -21.95 12.45 -16.69
CA SER A 216 -20.75 11.70 -17.05
C SER A 216 -19.94 12.37 -18.16
N ILE A 217 -20.57 13.02 -19.13
CA ILE A 217 -19.88 13.77 -20.19
C ILE A 217 -19.11 14.95 -19.58
N MET A 218 -19.69 15.68 -18.62
CA MET A 218 -19.02 16.75 -17.85
C MET A 218 -17.69 16.29 -17.23
N ARG A 219 -17.59 15.02 -16.81
CA ARG A 219 -16.32 14.45 -16.31
C ARG A 219 -15.32 14.17 -17.41
N LEU A 220 -15.80 13.73 -18.57
CA LEU A 220 -14.95 13.40 -19.70
C LEU A 220 -14.39 14.65 -20.40
N VAL A 221 -15.07 15.79 -20.28
CA VAL A 221 -14.57 17.10 -20.78
C VAL A 221 -13.77 17.87 -19.72
N ASN A 222 -13.76 17.43 -18.46
CA ASN A 222 -12.99 18.04 -17.37
C ASN A 222 -11.56 17.49 -17.35
N ASP A 223 -10.57 18.37 -17.52
CA ASP A 223 -9.15 18.04 -17.58
C ASP A 223 -8.58 17.59 -16.22
N GLU A 224 -8.98 18.21 -15.11
CA GLU A 224 -8.58 17.80 -13.76
C GLU A 224 -9.01 16.36 -13.44
N TRP A 225 -10.19 15.95 -13.91
CA TRP A 225 -10.66 14.59 -13.80
C TRP A 225 -9.70 13.63 -14.51
N TRP A 226 -9.29 13.95 -15.74
CA TRP A 226 -8.30 13.17 -16.49
C TRP A 226 -6.94 13.14 -15.80
N ILE A 227 -6.46 14.25 -15.25
CA ILE A 227 -5.22 14.30 -14.46
C ILE A 227 -5.27 13.27 -13.32
N ARG A 228 -6.37 13.24 -12.56
CA ARG A 228 -6.55 12.29 -11.45
C ARG A 228 -6.56 10.83 -11.94
N LYS A 229 -7.21 10.55 -13.07
CA LYS A 229 -7.28 9.19 -13.66
C LYS A 229 -5.95 8.73 -14.24
N LEU A 230 -5.29 9.57 -15.04
CA LEU A 230 -4.01 9.26 -15.67
C LEU A 230 -2.89 9.13 -14.64
N LYS A 231 -2.87 9.94 -13.58
CA LYS A 231 -1.91 9.75 -12.47
C LYS A 231 -2.08 8.38 -11.81
N ALA A 232 -3.33 7.97 -11.57
CA ALA A 232 -3.61 6.66 -10.99
C ALA A 232 -3.19 5.51 -11.91
N LEU A 233 -3.46 5.65 -13.21
CA LEU A 233 -3.09 4.67 -14.22
C LEU A 233 -1.56 4.57 -14.36
N ARG A 234 -0.87 5.71 -14.45
CA ARG A 234 0.60 5.79 -14.48
C ARG A 234 1.23 5.03 -13.32
N MET A 235 0.76 5.26 -12.08
CA MET A 235 1.30 4.55 -10.91
C MET A 235 1.06 3.04 -10.98
N GLN A 236 -0.12 2.60 -11.42
CA GLN A 236 -0.45 1.17 -11.57
C GLN A 236 0.38 0.51 -12.67
N TRP A 237 0.57 1.20 -13.80
CA TRP A 237 1.37 0.69 -14.92
C TRP A 237 2.86 0.64 -14.57
N ARG A 238 3.42 1.68 -13.95
CA ARG A 238 4.80 1.68 -13.40
C ARG A 238 5.04 0.47 -12.50
N GLU A 239 4.14 0.24 -11.55
CA GLU A 239 4.27 -0.88 -10.62
C GLU A 239 4.11 -2.23 -11.32
N ALA A 240 3.18 -2.36 -12.26
CA ALA A 240 3.03 -3.58 -13.06
C ALA A 240 4.31 -3.92 -13.84
N LEU A 241 5.00 -2.92 -14.40
CA LEU A 241 6.27 -3.10 -15.10
C LEU A 241 7.39 -3.53 -14.16
N LEU A 242 7.45 -2.98 -12.95
CA LEU A 242 8.45 -3.37 -11.94
C LEU A 242 8.17 -4.78 -11.39
N ILE A 243 6.90 -5.18 -11.26
CA ILE A 243 6.52 -6.55 -10.95
C ILE A 243 6.97 -7.49 -12.08
N ALA A 244 6.71 -7.14 -13.34
CA ALA A 244 7.12 -7.92 -14.52
C ALA A 244 8.65 -8.07 -14.60
N ALA A 245 9.38 -7.00 -14.31
CA ALA A 245 10.85 -6.97 -14.23
C ALA A 245 11.42 -7.82 -13.07
N GLY A 246 10.57 -8.24 -12.13
CA GLY A 246 10.99 -9.00 -10.96
C GLY A 246 11.59 -8.15 -9.85
N GLU A 247 11.28 -6.85 -9.78
CA GLU A 247 11.74 -5.95 -8.72
C GLU A 247 10.86 -6.01 -7.46
N VAL A 248 9.68 -6.61 -7.55
CA VAL A 248 8.79 -6.87 -6.41
C VAL A 248 8.88 -8.33 -6.02
N ASN A 249 9.70 -8.63 -5.02
CA ASN A 249 9.84 -9.94 -4.42
C ASN A 249 10.61 -9.88 -3.09
N PHE A 250 10.65 -11.03 -2.41
CA PHE A 250 11.35 -11.24 -1.15
C PHE A 250 12.81 -10.71 -1.09
N GLN A 251 13.61 -10.97 -2.13
CA GLN A 251 15.04 -10.60 -2.19
C GLN A 251 15.30 -9.15 -2.64
N ARG A 252 14.31 -8.49 -3.26
CA ARG A 252 14.47 -7.14 -3.83
C ARG A 252 13.73 -6.10 -2.98
N SER A 253 12.41 -6.06 -3.16
CA SER A 253 11.49 -5.17 -2.47
C SER A 253 10.19 -5.95 -2.28
N GLU A 254 9.81 -6.20 -1.04
CA GLU A 254 8.60 -6.97 -0.73
C GLU A 254 7.37 -6.09 -0.87
N TYR A 255 6.25 -6.71 -1.28
CA TYR A 255 4.91 -6.14 -1.35
C TYR A 255 4.73 -5.04 -2.40
N ALA A 256 5.66 -4.11 -2.51
CA ALA A 256 5.71 -3.02 -3.48
C ALA A 256 7.15 -2.70 -3.89
N SER A 257 7.33 -2.11 -5.06
CA SER A 257 8.64 -1.62 -5.50
C SER A 257 9.13 -0.45 -4.65
N LYS A 258 10.46 -0.23 -4.61
CA LYS A 258 11.05 0.92 -3.92
C LYS A 258 10.54 2.26 -4.48
N LEU A 259 10.25 2.31 -5.78
CA LEU A 259 9.70 3.50 -6.42
C LEU A 259 8.28 3.78 -5.92
N ALA A 260 7.43 2.76 -5.87
CA ALA A 260 6.08 2.84 -5.32
C ALA A 260 6.05 3.35 -3.88
N ILE A 261 6.96 2.86 -3.04
CA ILE A 261 7.08 3.28 -1.64
C ILE A 261 7.41 4.77 -1.55
N ARG A 262 8.43 5.23 -2.30
CA ARG A 262 8.83 6.64 -2.36
C ARG A 262 7.70 7.54 -2.87
N ASP A 263 7.03 7.16 -3.97
CA ASP A 263 5.92 7.93 -4.54
C ASP A 263 4.76 8.08 -3.54
N VAL A 264 4.48 7.07 -2.72
CA VAL A 264 3.46 7.15 -1.66
C VAL A 264 3.92 8.03 -0.50
N GLN A 265 5.18 7.92 -0.09
CA GLN A 265 5.76 8.76 0.97
C GLN A 265 5.76 10.24 0.57
N SER A 266 6.22 10.59 -0.63
CA SER A 266 6.20 11.98 -1.13
C SER A 266 4.78 12.55 -1.20
N ARG A 267 3.78 11.75 -1.61
CA ARG A 267 2.37 12.18 -1.58
C ARG A 267 1.84 12.40 -0.17
N ARG A 268 2.22 11.56 0.79
CA ARG A 268 1.85 11.74 2.21
C ARG A 268 2.46 12.99 2.80
N LEU A 269 3.72 13.27 2.47
CA LEU A 269 4.40 14.49 2.90
C LEU A 269 3.74 15.75 2.32
N ALA A 270 3.46 15.75 1.00
CA ALA A 270 2.74 16.84 0.36
C ALA A 270 1.32 17.05 0.93
N ASN A 271 0.61 15.96 1.25
CA ASN A 271 -0.69 16.05 1.90
C ASN A 271 -0.58 16.58 3.33
N LEU A 272 0.45 16.18 4.09
CA LEU A 272 0.70 16.70 5.43
C LEU A 272 0.98 18.21 5.39
N GLU A 273 1.78 18.65 4.44
CA GLU A 273 2.08 20.08 4.24
C GLU A 273 0.83 20.87 3.88
N TYR A 274 0.00 20.32 2.96
CA TYR A 274 -1.31 20.89 2.68
C TYR A 274 -2.15 21.00 3.95
N LEU A 275 -2.31 19.94 4.75
CA LEU A 275 -3.10 19.99 5.98
C LEU A 275 -2.57 21.00 7.02
N LYS A 276 -1.24 21.21 7.10
CA LYS A 276 -0.63 22.22 7.98
C LYS A 276 -0.95 23.65 7.53
N SER A 277 -1.01 23.86 6.22
CA SER A 277 -1.30 25.16 5.60
C SER A 277 -2.79 25.56 5.60
N GLN A 278 -3.67 24.72 6.16
CA GLN A 278 -5.12 24.93 6.10
C GLN A 278 -5.76 24.95 7.49
N GLU A 279 -6.85 25.68 7.59
CA GLU A 279 -7.74 25.82 8.75
C GLU A 279 -9.17 25.42 8.36
N LEU A 280 -9.95 25.03 9.37
CA LEU A 280 -11.39 24.86 9.29
C LEU A 280 -12.04 26.11 9.88
N GLU A 281 -12.84 26.79 9.08
CA GLU A 281 -13.63 27.95 9.50
C GLU A 281 -15.10 27.56 9.61
N ASN A 282 -15.73 27.89 10.74
CA ASN A 282 -17.16 27.78 10.91
C ASN A 282 -17.85 28.85 10.06
N VAL A 283 -18.78 28.46 9.20
CA VAL A 283 -19.44 29.37 8.26
C VAL A 283 -20.31 30.41 8.97
N GLU A 284 -20.87 30.07 10.13
CA GLU A 284 -21.78 30.95 10.88
C GLU A 284 -21.03 31.82 11.91
N THR A 285 -20.13 31.22 12.69
CA THR A 285 -19.44 31.91 13.80
C THR A 285 -18.11 32.53 13.41
N GLY A 286 -17.51 32.11 12.28
CA GLY A 286 -16.17 32.53 11.86
C GLY A 286 -15.03 31.91 12.68
N GLU A 287 -15.33 31.04 13.66
CA GLU A 287 -14.32 30.35 14.47
C GLU A 287 -13.39 29.49 13.59
N ARG A 288 -12.08 29.55 13.86
CA ARG A 288 -11.07 28.82 13.10
C ARG A 288 -10.34 27.80 13.95
N PHE A 289 -10.10 26.64 13.36
CA PHE A 289 -9.30 25.57 13.95
C PHE A 289 -8.31 25.01 12.95
N ASP A 290 -7.14 24.61 13.42
CA ASP A 290 -6.16 23.90 12.60
C ASP A 290 -6.74 22.62 12.00
N LEU A 291 -6.72 22.51 10.67
CA LEU A 291 -7.24 21.33 9.97
C LEU A 291 -6.44 20.08 10.36
N ILE A 292 -5.13 20.21 10.51
CA ILE A 292 -4.25 19.11 10.91
C ILE A 292 -4.64 18.51 12.27
N ASP A 293 -4.96 19.33 13.27
CA ASP A 293 -5.31 18.86 14.60
C ASP A 293 -6.60 18.03 14.57
N LYS A 294 -7.61 18.48 13.82
CA LYS A 294 -8.86 17.75 13.65
C LYS A 294 -8.65 16.44 12.88
N VAL A 295 -7.79 16.44 11.86
CA VAL A 295 -7.44 15.21 11.13
C VAL A 295 -6.70 14.22 12.03
N MET A 296 -5.74 14.68 12.83
CA MET A 296 -4.95 13.84 13.74
C MET A 296 -5.77 13.29 14.91
N ALA A 297 -6.85 13.96 15.29
CA ALA A 297 -7.86 13.49 16.25
C ALA A 297 -8.89 12.51 15.65
N SER A 298 -8.85 12.25 14.34
CA SER A 298 -9.83 11.41 13.62
C SER A 298 -9.30 10.02 13.26
N ILE A 299 -10.16 9.17 12.68
CA ILE A 299 -9.78 7.86 12.11
C ILE A 299 -8.77 7.95 10.95
N SER A 300 -8.51 9.15 10.43
CA SER A 300 -7.44 9.39 9.45
C SER A 300 -6.06 9.17 10.06
N ASN A 301 -5.93 9.33 11.38
CA ASN A 301 -4.73 8.96 12.12
C ASN A 301 -4.62 7.41 12.19
N PRO A 302 -3.54 6.81 11.66
CA PRO A 302 -3.33 5.36 11.69
C PRO A 302 -3.43 4.77 13.11
N LYS A 303 -2.97 5.48 14.14
CA LYS A 303 -3.05 5.05 15.54
C LYS A 303 -4.50 4.90 16.01
N ILE A 304 -5.34 5.90 15.75
CA ILE A 304 -6.76 5.89 16.13
C ILE A 304 -7.49 4.80 15.34
N ARG A 305 -7.20 4.69 14.05
CA ARG A 305 -7.76 3.64 13.19
C ARG A 305 -7.43 2.23 13.70
N ARG A 306 -6.19 1.99 14.12
CA ARG A 306 -5.77 0.71 14.70
C ARG A 306 -6.52 0.42 16.00
N MET A 307 -6.64 1.39 16.90
CA MET A 307 -7.40 1.23 18.14
C MET A 307 -8.88 0.90 17.88
N GLU A 308 -9.53 1.59 16.94
CA GLU A 308 -10.92 1.31 16.55
C GLU A 308 -11.06 -0.11 15.99
N LEU A 309 -10.16 -0.54 15.10
CA LEU A 309 -10.17 -1.89 14.53
C LEU A 309 -9.98 -2.97 15.59
N MET A 310 -9.05 -2.77 16.54
CA MET A 310 -8.82 -3.69 17.65
C MET A 310 -10.04 -3.79 18.56
N SER A 311 -10.63 -2.66 18.94
CA SER A 311 -11.87 -2.61 19.73
C SER A 311 -13.04 -3.29 19.01
N THR A 312 -13.16 -3.07 17.70
CA THR A 312 -14.18 -3.71 16.85
C THR A 312 -14.03 -5.23 16.87
N ILE A 313 -12.82 -5.74 16.63
CA ILE A 313 -12.57 -7.19 16.58
C ILE A 313 -12.78 -7.84 17.95
N ALA A 314 -12.29 -7.21 19.02
CA ALA A 314 -12.50 -7.68 20.38
C ALA A 314 -14.00 -7.73 20.73
N GLY A 315 -14.77 -6.72 20.31
CA GLY A 315 -16.22 -6.71 20.48
C GLY A 315 -16.94 -7.79 19.68
N ILE A 316 -16.51 -8.06 18.44
CA ILE A 316 -17.05 -9.17 17.64
C ILE A 316 -16.79 -10.51 18.33
N GLU A 317 -15.58 -10.73 18.84
CA GLU A 317 -15.22 -11.94 19.58
C GLU A 317 -16.03 -12.08 20.87
N LYS A 318 -16.17 -11.00 21.65
CA LYS A 318 -16.99 -10.97 22.87
C LYS A 318 -18.46 -11.28 22.57
N TYR A 319 -19.02 -10.73 21.49
CA TYR A 319 -20.37 -11.06 21.04
C TYR A 319 -20.48 -12.52 20.59
N ALA A 320 -19.50 -13.04 19.84
CA ALA A 320 -19.50 -14.46 19.46
C ALA A 320 -19.45 -15.39 20.66
N ALA A 321 -18.67 -15.04 21.68
CA ALA A 321 -18.60 -15.79 22.93
C ALA A 321 -19.95 -15.79 23.69
N SER A 322 -20.68 -14.66 23.70
CA SER A 322 -22.00 -14.60 24.34
C SER A 322 -23.07 -15.40 23.59
N GLN A 323 -22.90 -15.60 22.28
CA GLN A 323 -23.78 -16.43 21.44
C GLN A 323 -23.31 -17.89 21.34
N HIS A 324 -22.26 -18.29 22.06
CA HIS A 324 -21.65 -19.63 21.95
C HIS A 324 -21.24 -20.03 20.52
N HIS A 325 -20.83 -19.05 19.71
CA HIS A 325 -20.36 -19.26 18.34
C HIS A 325 -18.87 -19.62 18.30
N CYS A 326 -18.48 -20.46 17.34
CA CYS A 326 -17.09 -20.87 17.16
C CYS A 326 -16.35 -19.97 16.16
N GLY A 327 -15.07 -19.71 16.43
CA GLY A 327 -14.20 -18.92 15.56
C GLY A 327 -13.43 -19.76 14.54
N LEU A 328 -13.26 -19.21 13.33
CA LEU A 328 -12.52 -19.77 12.22
C LEU A 328 -11.54 -18.71 11.70
N PHE A 329 -10.26 -19.03 11.66
CA PHE A 329 -9.26 -18.23 10.96
C PHE A 329 -8.96 -18.86 9.60
N ILE A 330 -9.31 -18.13 8.56
CA ILE A 330 -9.30 -18.64 7.18
C ILE A 330 -8.33 -17.82 6.34
N THR A 331 -7.43 -18.51 5.65
CA THR A 331 -6.57 -17.92 4.62
C THR A 331 -7.02 -18.41 3.25
N ILE A 332 -7.31 -17.48 2.35
CA ILE A 332 -7.63 -17.74 0.95
C ILE A 332 -6.59 -17.05 0.08
N THR A 333 -5.94 -17.81 -0.79
CA THR A 333 -4.92 -17.32 -1.72
C THR A 333 -5.42 -17.39 -3.16
N THR A 334 -4.61 -16.97 -4.14
CA THR A 334 -4.92 -17.05 -5.58
C THR A 334 -4.25 -18.25 -6.27
N PRO A 335 -4.70 -18.70 -7.46
CA PRO A 335 -3.96 -19.69 -8.25
C PRO A 335 -2.54 -19.26 -8.57
N SER A 336 -1.68 -20.21 -8.96
CA SER A 336 -0.26 -19.91 -9.25
C SER A 336 -0.08 -18.87 -10.36
N LYS A 337 -0.96 -18.80 -11.36
CA LYS A 337 -0.91 -17.81 -12.46
C LYS A 337 -1.03 -16.35 -12.01
N TYR A 338 -1.44 -16.08 -10.77
CA TYR A 338 -1.49 -14.73 -10.19
C TYR A 338 -0.20 -14.33 -9.47
N HIS A 339 0.77 -15.24 -9.34
CA HIS A 339 2.03 -15.01 -8.63
C HIS A 339 3.18 -14.79 -9.61
N PRO A 340 3.74 -13.57 -9.72
CA PRO A 340 4.84 -13.26 -10.64
C PRO A 340 6.13 -14.04 -10.36
N THR A 341 6.33 -14.43 -9.10
CA THR A 341 7.53 -15.13 -8.63
C THR A 341 7.19 -16.26 -7.66
N ARG A 342 8.13 -17.18 -7.46
CA ARG A 342 8.03 -18.26 -6.47
C ARG A 342 9.31 -18.37 -5.65
N LYS A 343 9.17 -18.67 -4.36
CA LYS A 343 10.29 -19.03 -3.47
C LYS A 343 10.69 -20.49 -3.72
N VAL A 344 11.99 -20.75 -3.89
CA VAL A 344 12.57 -22.07 -4.12
C VAL A 344 13.72 -22.29 -3.14
N GLY A 345 13.89 -23.52 -2.64
CA GLY A 345 14.94 -23.89 -1.68
C GLY A 345 14.45 -24.01 -0.23
N LYS A 346 15.34 -24.46 0.66
CA LYS A 346 15.04 -24.64 2.09
C LYS A 346 15.02 -23.28 2.82
N LYS A 347 14.31 -23.22 3.94
CA LYS A 347 14.26 -22.04 4.82
C LYS A 347 15.70 -21.64 5.21
N GLY A 348 16.07 -20.37 5.03
CA GLY A 348 17.44 -19.86 5.23
C GLY A 348 18.32 -19.79 3.97
N SER A 349 17.99 -20.54 2.90
CA SER A 349 18.70 -20.50 1.61
C SER A 349 17.74 -20.26 0.43
N GLN A 350 16.62 -19.57 0.69
CA GLN A 350 15.56 -19.40 -0.29
C GLN A 350 15.98 -18.44 -1.40
N ARG A 351 15.73 -18.84 -2.64
CA ARG A 351 15.92 -18.02 -3.84
C ARG A 351 14.57 -17.72 -4.48
N VAL A 352 14.46 -16.57 -5.13
CA VAL A 352 13.27 -16.19 -5.88
C VAL A 352 13.48 -16.52 -7.35
N HIS A 353 12.58 -17.31 -7.92
CA HIS A 353 12.53 -17.58 -9.35
C HIS A 353 11.29 -16.95 -9.95
N LEU A 354 11.39 -16.49 -11.19
CA LEU A 354 10.26 -16.04 -11.99
C LEU A 354 9.29 -17.23 -12.22
N ASN A 355 8.00 -16.97 -12.13
CA ASN A 355 6.96 -17.99 -12.34
C ASN A 355 6.41 -17.94 -13.77
N HIS A 356 6.66 -19.00 -14.56
CA HIS A 356 6.20 -19.08 -15.94
C HIS A 356 4.68 -19.11 -16.09
N LYS A 357 3.93 -19.62 -15.10
CA LYS A 357 2.46 -19.61 -15.15
C LYS A 357 1.85 -18.20 -15.13
N TRP A 358 2.60 -17.21 -14.62
CA TRP A 358 2.16 -15.81 -14.63
C TRP A 358 2.46 -15.11 -15.95
N ASP A 359 3.43 -15.62 -16.73
CA ASP A 359 3.90 -15.00 -17.97
C ASP A 359 2.79 -14.88 -19.01
N ASP A 360 1.79 -15.76 -18.98
CA ASP A 360 0.70 -15.76 -19.94
C ASP A 360 -0.36 -14.69 -19.70
N GLU A 361 -0.68 -14.45 -18.43
CA GLU A 361 -1.80 -13.59 -18.06
C GLU A 361 -1.35 -12.21 -17.55
N THR A 362 -0.16 -12.11 -16.96
CA THR A 362 0.38 -10.89 -16.34
C THR A 362 -0.60 -10.21 -15.38
N TYR A 363 -1.23 -11.01 -14.51
CA TYR A 363 -2.21 -10.50 -13.55
C TYR A 363 -1.58 -9.50 -12.59
N SER A 364 -2.25 -8.37 -12.40
CA SER A 364 -1.88 -7.38 -11.40
C SER A 364 -2.45 -7.75 -10.03
N PRO A 365 -1.93 -7.18 -8.93
CA PRO A 365 -2.56 -7.32 -7.61
C PRO A 365 -4.05 -6.93 -7.59
N LYS A 366 -4.45 -5.95 -8.41
CA LYS A 366 -5.86 -5.56 -8.57
C LYS A 366 -6.72 -6.63 -9.25
N ASP A 367 -6.14 -7.41 -10.16
CA ASP A 367 -6.84 -8.55 -10.80
C ASP A 367 -6.98 -9.71 -9.81
N GLY A 368 -5.94 -10.00 -9.02
CA GLY A 368 -6.01 -10.96 -7.91
C GLY A 368 -7.09 -10.58 -6.90
N GLN A 369 -7.18 -9.30 -6.52
CA GLN A 369 -8.23 -8.83 -5.63
C GLN A 369 -9.62 -8.95 -6.25
N ARG A 370 -9.77 -8.69 -7.56
CA ARG A 370 -11.03 -8.89 -8.28
C ARG A 370 -11.45 -10.35 -8.29
N TYR A 371 -10.51 -11.27 -8.49
CA TYR A 371 -10.74 -12.71 -8.40
C TYR A 371 -11.26 -13.09 -6.99
N LEU A 372 -10.59 -12.63 -5.93
CA LEU A 372 -10.99 -12.94 -4.54
C LEU A 372 -12.37 -12.37 -4.20
N CYS A 373 -12.66 -11.13 -4.63
CA CYS A 373 -14.00 -10.54 -4.49
C CYS A 373 -15.08 -11.36 -5.23
N ARG A 374 -14.77 -11.87 -6.43
CA ARG A 374 -15.70 -12.70 -7.22
C ARG A 374 -16.03 -14.01 -6.52
N ILE A 375 -15.02 -14.75 -6.05
CA ILE A 375 -15.26 -16.01 -5.34
C ILE A 375 -15.99 -15.77 -4.02
N TRP A 376 -15.70 -14.68 -3.31
CA TRP A 376 -16.43 -14.31 -2.10
C TRP A 376 -17.89 -13.94 -2.38
N GLY A 377 -18.16 -13.26 -3.50
CA GLY A 377 -19.53 -13.04 -3.98
C GLY A 377 -20.29 -14.34 -4.13
N ASN A 378 -19.68 -15.34 -4.77
CA ASN A 378 -20.27 -16.67 -4.95
C ASN A 378 -20.45 -17.42 -3.62
N MET A 379 -19.46 -17.35 -2.71
CA MET A 379 -19.56 -17.93 -1.37
C MET A 379 -20.73 -17.33 -0.58
N ARG A 380 -20.91 -16.00 -0.62
CA ARG A 380 -22.02 -15.33 0.06
C ARG A 380 -23.38 -15.73 -0.50
N THR A 381 -23.49 -15.90 -1.82
CA THR A 381 -24.72 -16.45 -2.42
C THR A 381 -24.99 -17.86 -1.89
N ALA A 382 -23.98 -18.74 -1.90
CA ALA A 382 -24.13 -20.10 -1.37
C ALA A 382 -24.44 -20.14 0.14
N PHE A 383 -23.90 -19.20 0.93
CA PHE A 383 -24.27 -19.06 2.34
C PHE A 383 -25.73 -18.67 2.49
N LYS A 384 -26.21 -17.70 1.69
CA LYS A 384 -27.62 -17.29 1.71
C LYS A 384 -28.55 -18.44 1.33
N ASP A 385 -28.23 -19.16 0.26
CA ASP A 385 -29.07 -20.25 -0.25
C ASP A 385 -29.15 -21.44 0.72
N ARG A 386 -28.14 -21.60 1.59
CA ARG A 386 -28.06 -22.67 2.61
C ARG A 386 -28.35 -22.17 4.04
N ASP A 387 -28.81 -20.93 4.18
CA ASP A 387 -29.04 -20.25 5.46
C ASP A 387 -27.85 -20.30 6.45
N LEU A 388 -26.63 -20.25 5.93
CA LEU A 388 -25.40 -20.21 6.73
C LEU A 388 -25.11 -18.77 7.16
N LYS A 389 -24.98 -18.55 8.47
CA LYS A 389 -24.73 -17.22 9.05
C LYS A 389 -23.28 -17.12 9.49
N VAL A 390 -22.53 -16.24 8.83
CA VAL A 390 -21.13 -15.95 9.14
C VAL A 390 -20.94 -14.46 9.35
N TYR A 391 -20.16 -14.07 10.35
CA TYR A 391 -19.81 -12.68 10.61
C TYR A 391 -18.39 -12.58 11.17
N GLY A 392 -17.75 -11.41 11.09
CA GLY A 392 -16.35 -11.28 11.44
C GLY A 392 -15.63 -10.13 10.75
N MET A 393 -14.34 -10.34 10.46
CA MET A 393 -13.46 -9.36 9.82
C MET A 393 -12.65 -10.03 8.71
N ARG A 394 -12.54 -9.35 7.56
CA ARG A 394 -11.66 -9.71 6.45
C ARG A 394 -10.52 -8.71 6.35
N VAL A 395 -9.29 -9.22 6.28
CA VAL A 395 -8.05 -8.49 6.01
C VAL A 395 -7.50 -8.93 4.66
N VAL A 396 -7.01 -7.98 3.87
CA VAL A 396 -6.25 -8.24 2.65
C VAL A 396 -4.80 -7.86 2.91
N GLU A 397 -3.88 -8.81 2.72
CA GLU A 397 -2.45 -8.62 2.88
C GLU A 397 -1.74 -9.00 1.57
N PRO A 398 -0.73 -8.23 1.12
CA PRO A 398 0.10 -8.65 0.00
C PRO A 398 1.02 -9.80 0.42
N HIS A 399 1.16 -10.78 -0.46
CA HIS A 399 2.26 -11.73 -0.41
C HIS A 399 3.56 -11.06 -0.86
N HIS A 400 4.72 -11.71 -0.67
CA HIS A 400 6.03 -11.09 -0.92
C HIS A 400 6.24 -10.57 -2.36
N ASP A 401 5.47 -11.07 -3.32
CA ASP A 401 5.44 -10.70 -4.74
C ASP A 401 4.31 -9.71 -5.11
N GLY A 402 3.61 -9.18 -4.11
CA GLY A 402 2.52 -8.22 -4.25
C GLY A 402 1.14 -8.86 -4.51
N THR A 403 1.05 -10.18 -4.65
CA THR A 403 -0.24 -10.85 -4.90
C THR A 403 -1.11 -10.83 -3.65
N PRO A 404 -2.39 -10.41 -3.70
CA PRO A 404 -3.24 -10.30 -2.51
C PRO A 404 -3.64 -11.66 -1.96
N HIS A 405 -3.57 -11.81 -0.64
CA HIS A 405 -4.17 -12.89 0.13
C HIS A 405 -5.27 -12.34 1.04
N TRP A 406 -6.29 -13.16 1.29
CA TRP A 406 -7.34 -12.84 2.26
C TRP A 406 -7.14 -13.64 3.53
N HIS A 407 -7.07 -12.93 4.64
CA HIS A 407 -7.12 -13.49 5.99
C HIS A 407 -8.45 -13.09 6.61
N MET A 408 -9.23 -14.06 7.07
CA MET A 408 -10.58 -13.83 7.57
C MET A 408 -10.68 -14.44 8.96
N LEU A 409 -11.09 -13.62 9.93
CA LEU A 409 -11.57 -14.11 11.20
C LEU A 409 -13.09 -14.13 11.14
N LEU A 410 -13.70 -15.31 11.06
CA LEU A 410 -15.14 -15.51 10.96
C LEU A 410 -15.68 -16.29 12.15
N PHE A 411 -16.91 -16.00 12.53
CA PHE A 411 -17.67 -16.67 13.57
C PHE A 411 -18.98 -17.22 12.99
N CYS A 412 -19.37 -18.40 13.44
CA CYS A 412 -20.63 -19.05 13.06
C CYS A 412 -21.11 -19.99 14.17
N HIS A 413 -22.36 -20.42 14.07
CA HIS A 413 -22.91 -21.43 14.98
C HIS A 413 -22.16 -22.76 14.83
N PRO A 414 -21.80 -23.48 15.91
CA PRO A 414 -21.01 -24.72 15.84
C PRO A 414 -21.55 -25.78 14.89
N LYS A 415 -22.89 -25.91 14.80
CA LYS A 415 -23.57 -26.83 13.87
C LYS A 415 -23.35 -26.50 12.39
N GLN A 416 -23.11 -25.23 12.05
CA GLN A 416 -22.91 -24.77 10.67
C GLN A 416 -21.44 -24.80 10.23
N ARG A 417 -20.51 -25.05 11.17
CA ARG A 417 -19.06 -24.93 10.96
C ARG A 417 -18.56 -25.76 9.79
N SER A 418 -18.93 -27.04 9.71
CA SER A 418 -18.51 -27.94 8.64
C SER A 418 -18.99 -27.45 7.28
N ASP A 419 -20.24 -26.99 7.19
CA ASP A 419 -20.85 -26.54 5.94
C ASP A 419 -20.23 -25.24 5.45
N VAL A 420 -19.95 -24.30 6.36
CA VAL A 420 -19.21 -23.06 6.06
C VAL A 420 -17.84 -23.38 5.48
N ILE A 421 -17.07 -24.25 6.14
CA ILE A 421 -15.74 -24.67 5.68
C ILE A 421 -15.83 -25.36 4.31
N ALA A 422 -16.80 -26.25 4.12
CA ALA A 422 -17.00 -26.98 2.87
C ALA A 422 -17.33 -26.04 1.70
N VAL A 423 -18.23 -25.08 1.90
CA VAL A 423 -18.58 -24.07 0.90
C VAL A 423 -17.35 -23.23 0.54
N MET A 424 -16.63 -22.71 1.52
CA MET A 424 -15.47 -21.86 1.25
C MET A 424 -14.35 -22.63 0.55
N ARG A 425 -14.05 -23.86 0.99
CA ARG A 425 -13.05 -24.72 0.35
C ARG A 425 -13.42 -25.02 -1.10
N LYS A 426 -14.69 -25.36 -1.37
CA LYS A 426 -15.20 -25.65 -2.72
C LYS A 426 -14.94 -24.48 -3.68
N TYR A 427 -15.29 -23.25 -3.29
CA TYR A 427 -15.10 -22.09 -4.17
C TYR A 427 -13.64 -21.64 -4.26
N ALA A 428 -12.85 -21.81 -3.19
CA ALA A 428 -11.42 -21.50 -3.22
C ALA A 428 -10.64 -22.42 -4.17
N LEU A 429 -11.04 -23.68 -4.29
CA LEU A 429 -10.43 -24.69 -5.18
C LEU A 429 -11.12 -24.81 -6.55
N LYS A 430 -12.14 -24.01 -6.85
CA LYS A 430 -12.91 -24.14 -8.10
C LYS A 430 -12.09 -23.82 -9.35
N GLU A 431 -11.16 -22.87 -9.25
CA GLU A 431 -10.27 -22.48 -10.34
C GLU A 431 -8.86 -23.01 -10.06
N ASP A 432 -8.33 -23.79 -11.00
CA ASP A 432 -7.00 -24.40 -10.96
C ASP A 432 -6.76 -25.22 -9.66
N GLY A 433 -7.78 -25.96 -9.22
CA GLY A 433 -7.77 -26.72 -7.95
C GLY A 433 -6.89 -27.96 -7.95
N ASP A 434 -6.53 -28.44 -9.14
CA ASP A 434 -5.66 -29.57 -9.42
C ASP A 434 -4.17 -29.19 -9.47
N GLU A 435 -3.83 -27.90 -9.35
CA GLU A 435 -2.43 -27.48 -9.28
C GLU A 435 -1.72 -28.11 -8.08
N ARG A 436 -0.45 -28.49 -8.27
CA ARG A 436 0.38 -29.05 -7.21
C ARG A 436 0.41 -28.13 -5.98
N GLY A 437 -0.10 -28.64 -4.86
CA GLY A 437 -0.17 -27.92 -3.59
C GLY A 437 -1.38 -27.00 -3.43
N ALA A 438 -2.29 -26.94 -4.41
CA ALA A 438 -3.51 -26.15 -4.34
C ALA A 438 -4.36 -26.51 -3.12
N GLU A 439 -4.60 -27.81 -2.91
CA GLU A 439 -5.41 -28.31 -1.79
C GLU A 439 -4.88 -27.86 -0.40
N LYS A 440 -3.55 -27.71 -0.27
CA LYS A 440 -2.89 -27.29 0.97
C LYS A 440 -2.81 -25.77 1.13
N ASN A 441 -2.68 -25.02 0.04
CA ASN A 441 -2.30 -23.60 0.06
C ASN A 441 -3.42 -22.64 -0.34
N ARG A 442 -4.42 -23.09 -1.11
CA ARG A 442 -5.52 -22.23 -1.63
C ARG A 442 -6.53 -21.88 -0.55
N PHE A 443 -6.75 -22.81 0.38
CA PHE A 443 -7.66 -22.66 1.50
C PHE A 443 -7.06 -23.32 2.75
N GLN A 444 -6.75 -22.50 3.75
CA GLN A 444 -6.36 -22.97 5.07
C GLN A 444 -7.38 -22.47 6.08
N CYS A 445 -7.82 -23.34 6.97
CA CYS A 445 -8.77 -23.02 8.02
C CYS A 445 -8.24 -23.55 9.35
N LYS A 446 -8.02 -22.64 10.30
CA LYS A 446 -7.65 -22.95 11.68
C LYS A 446 -8.85 -22.68 12.58
N HIS A 447 -9.12 -23.60 13.50
CA HIS A 447 -10.15 -23.41 14.52
C HIS A 447 -9.60 -22.50 15.61
N MET A 448 -10.40 -21.51 16.00
CA MET A 448 -10.03 -20.56 17.04
C MET A 448 -10.83 -20.84 18.31
N TYR A 449 -10.12 -20.99 19.43
CA TYR A 449 -10.71 -21.07 20.75
C TYR A 449 -10.93 -19.67 21.34
N LYS A 450 -11.82 -19.58 22.33
CA LYS A 450 -12.21 -18.32 22.98
C LYS A 450 -10.99 -17.57 23.53
N GLY A 451 -10.88 -16.27 23.25
CA GLY A 451 -9.82 -15.39 23.77
C GLY A 451 -8.56 -15.34 22.90
N CYS A 452 -8.43 -16.19 21.88
CA CYS A 452 -7.25 -16.26 21.03
C CYS A 452 -7.46 -15.61 19.64
N ALA A 453 -8.71 -15.27 19.28
CA ALA A 453 -9.05 -14.86 17.93
C ALA A 453 -8.60 -13.43 17.61
N ALA A 454 -8.87 -12.47 18.51
CA ALA A 454 -8.44 -11.08 18.35
C ALA A 454 -6.91 -10.95 18.34
N GLY A 455 -6.20 -11.68 19.19
CA GLY A 455 -4.74 -11.69 19.21
C GLY A 455 -4.14 -12.20 17.89
N TYR A 456 -4.74 -13.21 17.28
CA TYR A 456 -4.25 -13.78 16.02
C TYR A 456 -4.34 -12.81 14.84
N ILE A 457 -5.46 -12.09 14.73
CA ILE A 457 -5.66 -11.09 13.66
C ILE A 457 -4.94 -9.76 13.96
N ALA A 458 -4.57 -9.49 15.21
CA ALA A 458 -3.82 -8.28 15.60
C ALA A 458 -2.49 -8.16 14.85
N LYS A 459 -1.78 -9.28 14.65
CA LYS A 459 -0.56 -9.34 13.83
C LYS A 459 -0.79 -8.76 12.43
N TYR A 460 -1.89 -9.12 11.80
CA TYR A 460 -2.25 -8.64 10.47
C TYR A 460 -2.65 -7.18 10.47
N ILE A 461 -3.27 -6.67 11.54
CA ILE A 461 -3.58 -5.25 11.67
C ILE A 461 -2.28 -4.43 11.75
N ALA A 462 -1.37 -4.82 12.64
CA ALA A 462 -0.15 -4.06 12.87
C ALA A 462 0.75 -4.03 11.64
N LYS A 463 0.90 -5.16 10.93
CA LYS A 463 1.61 -5.25 9.65
C LYS A 463 1.03 -4.35 8.54
N ASN A 464 -0.27 -4.04 8.58
CA ASN A 464 -0.98 -3.37 7.48
C ASN A 464 -1.24 -1.87 7.70
N ILE A 465 -1.04 -1.33 8.90
CA ILE A 465 -1.42 0.05 9.25
C ILE A 465 -0.22 0.94 9.56
N ASP A 466 0.52 0.64 10.62
CA ASP A 466 1.50 1.58 11.18
C ASP A 466 2.78 0.90 11.68
N GLY A 467 2.87 -0.44 11.72
CA GLY A 467 4.00 -1.14 12.33
C GLY A 467 4.14 -0.87 13.84
N TYR A 468 3.14 -0.22 14.45
CA TYR A 468 3.21 0.24 15.83
C TYR A 468 3.19 -0.93 16.82
N ALA A 469 4.00 -0.80 17.87
CA ALA A 469 4.31 -1.83 18.88
C ALA A 469 5.22 -2.98 18.39
N LEU A 470 5.87 -2.83 17.23
CA LEU A 470 6.74 -3.84 16.62
C LEU A 470 8.11 -3.23 16.23
N ASP A 471 8.48 -2.13 16.90
CA ASP A 471 9.82 -1.53 16.80
C ASP A 471 10.85 -2.53 17.32
N GLY A 472 11.75 -2.98 16.45
CA GLY A 472 12.73 -4.03 16.73
C GLY A 472 12.27 -5.46 16.44
N GLU A 473 11.00 -5.68 16.07
CA GLU A 473 10.51 -7.00 15.64
C GLU A 473 10.74 -7.22 14.14
N LEU A 474 11.11 -8.47 13.80
CA LEU A 474 11.33 -8.91 12.43
C LEU A 474 10.11 -9.67 11.92
N ASP A 475 9.77 -9.46 10.65
CA ASP A 475 8.70 -10.20 10.02
C ASP A 475 9.07 -11.69 9.89
N PHE A 476 8.25 -12.58 10.43
CA PHE A 476 8.50 -14.02 10.48
C PHE A 476 8.70 -14.70 9.11
N GLU A 477 8.15 -14.14 8.03
CA GLU A 477 8.29 -14.69 6.69
C GLU A 477 9.51 -14.15 5.95
N THR A 478 10.05 -13.01 6.41
CA THR A 478 10.98 -12.22 5.61
C THR A 478 12.25 -11.77 6.35
N GLY A 479 12.23 -11.67 7.67
CA GLY A 479 13.36 -11.26 8.50
C GLY A 479 13.69 -9.77 8.44
N LYS A 480 12.81 -8.92 7.87
CA LYS A 480 12.98 -7.46 7.80
C LYS A 480 12.25 -6.73 8.93
N PRO A 481 12.66 -5.51 9.30
CA PRO A 481 11.93 -4.70 10.29
C PRO A 481 10.47 -4.50 9.89
N LEU A 482 9.57 -4.64 10.86
CA LEU A 482 8.13 -4.59 10.59
C LEU A 482 7.62 -3.21 10.13
N SER A 483 8.34 -2.13 10.47
CA SER A 483 8.03 -0.75 10.05
C SER A 483 8.19 -0.56 8.54
N ASP A 484 9.29 -1.06 7.96
CA ASP A 484 9.54 -1.03 6.52
C ASP A 484 8.51 -1.86 5.75
N ALA A 485 8.15 -3.02 6.31
CA ALA A 485 7.08 -3.86 5.78
C ALA A 485 5.74 -3.11 5.76
N ALA A 486 5.36 -2.42 6.84
CA ALA A 486 4.11 -1.66 6.92
C ALA A 486 4.06 -0.51 5.90
N ALA A 487 5.18 0.18 5.66
CA ALA A 487 5.28 1.21 4.62
C ALA A 487 5.04 0.62 3.23
N ALA A 488 5.66 -0.52 2.92
CA ALA A 488 5.50 -1.22 1.64
C ALA A 488 4.08 -1.75 1.42
N VAL A 489 3.49 -2.36 2.45
CA VAL A 489 2.10 -2.84 2.43
C VAL A 489 1.13 -1.69 2.20
N THR A 490 1.34 -0.53 2.84
CA THR A 490 0.44 0.61 2.64
C THR A 490 0.63 1.27 1.27
N ALA A 491 1.86 1.29 0.76
CA ALA A 491 2.14 1.74 -0.60
C ALA A 491 1.43 0.87 -1.63
N TRP A 492 1.54 -0.46 -1.48
CA TRP A 492 0.83 -1.45 -2.28
C TRP A 492 -0.68 -1.21 -2.26
N ALA A 493 -1.29 -1.09 -1.07
CA ALA A 493 -2.74 -0.89 -0.94
C ALA A 493 -3.20 0.44 -1.59
N SER A 494 -2.39 1.51 -1.46
CA SER A 494 -2.67 2.82 -2.06
C SER A 494 -2.63 2.80 -3.59
N ILE A 495 -1.59 2.21 -4.18
CA ILE A 495 -1.38 2.18 -5.64
C ILE A 495 -2.46 1.34 -6.32
N TRP A 496 -2.70 0.14 -5.78
CA TRP A 496 -3.69 -0.78 -6.34
C TRP A 496 -5.13 -0.45 -5.94
N ARG A 497 -5.30 0.51 -5.00
CA ARG A 497 -6.59 0.94 -4.44
C ARG A 497 -7.36 -0.23 -3.82
N ILE A 498 -6.68 -1.00 -2.97
CA ILE A 498 -7.20 -2.21 -2.34
C ILE A 498 -7.59 -1.88 -0.89
N PRO A 499 -8.89 -1.91 -0.52
CA PRO A 499 -9.31 -1.79 0.86
C PRO A 499 -8.89 -3.02 1.66
N GLN A 500 -8.04 -2.82 2.67
CA GLN A 500 -7.45 -3.90 3.47
C GLN A 500 -8.48 -4.52 4.44
N PHE A 501 -9.16 -3.71 5.25
CA PHE A 501 -10.07 -4.18 6.31
C PHE A 501 -11.53 -4.07 5.89
N HIS A 502 -12.31 -5.12 6.12
CA HIS A 502 -13.75 -5.14 5.85
C HIS A 502 -14.50 -6.00 6.88
N PRO A 503 -15.38 -5.40 7.71
CA PRO A 503 -16.27 -6.16 8.58
C PRO A 503 -17.28 -6.96 7.74
N VAL A 504 -17.62 -8.17 8.20
CA VAL A 504 -18.56 -9.09 7.56
C VAL A 504 -19.69 -9.36 8.52
N GLY A 505 -20.95 -9.22 8.09
CA GLY A 505 -22.11 -9.65 8.88
C GLY A 505 -22.32 -8.92 10.21
N VAL A 506 -21.70 -7.76 10.42
CA VAL A 506 -21.87 -6.94 11.64
C VAL A 506 -22.61 -5.63 11.31
N PRO A 507 -23.26 -4.98 12.30
CA PRO A 507 -23.88 -3.67 12.12
C PRO A 507 -22.90 -2.60 11.66
N THR A 508 -23.43 -1.54 11.05
CA THR A 508 -22.58 -0.58 10.32
C THR A 508 -21.72 0.29 11.25
N MET A 509 -20.41 0.39 10.95
CA MET A 509 -19.50 1.30 11.65
C MET A 509 -19.92 2.77 11.53
N GLY A 510 -20.69 3.13 10.49
CA GLY A 510 -21.21 4.49 10.33
C GLY A 510 -22.14 4.89 11.47
N ALA A 511 -23.12 4.05 11.80
CA ALA A 511 -24.02 4.31 12.92
C ALA A 511 -23.26 4.29 14.26
N TYR A 512 -22.33 3.35 14.44
CA TYR A 512 -21.47 3.31 15.63
C TYR A 512 -20.69 4.62 15.84
N ARG A 513 -20.11 5.19 14.77
CA ARG A 513 -19.35 6.45 14.83
C ARG A 513 -20.23 7.66 15.07
N GLU A 514 -21.41 7.73 14.44
CA GLU A 514 -22.34 8.84 14.67
C GLU A 514 -22.91 8.83 16.09
N CYS A 515 -23.25 7.66 16.66
CA CYS A 515 -23.65 7.54 18.06
C CYS A 515 -22.55 7.95 19.07
N ARG A 516 -21.29 7.96 18.65
CA ARG A 516 -20.11 8.40 19.44
C ARG A 516 -19.74 9.88 19.20
N SER A 517 -20.50 10.57 18.35
CA SER A 517 -20.31 11.99 18.06
C SER A 517 -20.39 12.78 19.37
N GLY A 518 -19.60 13.86 19.48
CA GLY A 518 -19.61 14.73 20.66
C GLY A 518 -21.01 15.25 21.01
N THR A 519 -21.85 15.48 19.99
CA THR A 519 -23.24 15.93 20.14
C THR A 519 -24.15 14.95 20.89
N LEU A 520 -23.85 13.64 20.83
CA LEU A 520 -24.65 12.59 21.47
C LEU A 520 -24.03 12.05 22.77
N ARG A 521 -22.88 12.59 23.17
CA ARG A 521 -22.27 12.23 24.45
C ARG A 521 -23.08 12.84 25.57
N SER A 522 -23.35 12.05 26.61
CA SER A 522 -24.07 12.48 27.81
C SER A 522 -25.53 12.90 27.59
N ILE A 523 -26.11 12.65 26.40
CA ILE A 523 -27.54 12.87 26.11
C ILE A 523 -28.24 11.51 26.05
N SER A 524 -29.41 11.39 26.70
CA SER A 524 -30.29 10.23 26.55
C SER A 524 -31.23 10.43 25.37
N LEU A 525 -31.33 9.42 24.51
CA LEU A 525 -32.29 9.38 23.41
C LEU A 525 -33.58 8.63 23.76
N ALA A 526 -33.74 8.19 25.01
CA ALA A 526 -34.89 7.38 25.41
C ALA A 526 -36.23 8.13 25.25
N GLU A 527 -36.27 9.42 25.61
CA GLU A 527 -37.49 10.24 25.51
C GLU A 527 -37.79 10.65 24.06
N SER A 528 -36.76 10.94 23.26
CA SER A 528 -36.94 11.38 21.88
C SER A 528 -37.16 10.24 20.89
N PHE A 529 -36.64 9.04 21.17
CA PHE A 529 -36.81 7.84 20.34
C PHE A 529 -37.49 6.73 21.15
N ASP A 530 -36.68 5.90 21.81
CA ASP A 530 -37.09 4.83 22.71
C ASP A 530 -35.86 4.25 23.43
N GLU A 531 -36.09 3.33 24.36
CA GLU A 531 -35.03 2.64 25.10
C GLU A 531 -34.12 1.78 24.21
N ARG A 532 -34.60 1.30 23.05
CA ARG A 532 -33.80 0.45 22.14
C ARG A 532 -32.73 1.29 21.45
N VAL A 533 -33.09 2.48 20.98
CA VAL A 533 -32.17 3.45 20.39
C VAL A 533 -31.17 3.93 21.44
N GLU A 534 -31.62 4.20 22.67
CA GLU A 534 -30.72 4.57 23.76
C GLU A 534 -29.73 3.46 24.10
N ALA A 535 -30.15 2.19 24.12
CA ALA A 535 -29.24 1.07 24.32
C ALA A 535 -28.13 1.01 23.26
N VAL A 536 -28.45 1.30 22.00
CA VAL A 536 -27.45 1.39 20.91
C VAL A 536 -26.50 2.57 21.12
N ARG A 537 -27.02 3.75 21.47
CA ARG A 537 -26.22 4.96 21.71
C ARG A 537 -25.29 4.76 22.91
N ALA A 538 -25.82 4.29 24.05
CA ALA A 538 -25.06 4.04 25.27
C ALA A 538 -23.95 3.00 25.07
N ALA A 539 -24.24 1.90 24.36
CA ALA A 539 -23.24 0.89 24.02
C ALA A 539 -22.13 1.47 23.13
N ALA A 540 -22.50 2.30 22.15
CA ALA A 540 -21.55 2.95 21.26
C ALA A 540 -20.67 3.96 22.01
N ASP A 541 -21.26 4.83 22.83
CA ASP A 541 -20.58 5.85 23.64
C ASP A 541 -19.56 5.22 24.60
N GLY A 542 -19.99 4.20 25.35
CA GLY A 542 -19.15 3.40 26.25
C GLY A 542 -18.06 2.56 25.54
N GLY A 543 -18.09 2.46 24.21
CA GLY A 543 -17.11 1.69 23.44
C GLY A 543 -17.28 0.17 23.55
N ASP A 544 -18.43 -0.32 24.03
CA ASP A 544 -18.74 -1.74 24.07
C ASP A 544 -19.36 -2.18 22.73
N PHE A 545 -18.48 -2.54 21.80
CA PHE A 545 -18.90 -2.97 20.48
C PHE A 545 -19.71 -4.28 20.50
N ALA A 546 -19.58 -5.14 21.52
CA ALA A 546 -20.38 -6.36 21.64
C ALA A 546 -21.83 -6.03 22.02
N ALA A 547 -22.01 -5.15 23.00
CA ALA A 547 -23.32 -4.63 23.39
C ALA A 547 -23.97 -3.87 22.22
N TYR A 548 -23.18 -3.12 21.45
CA TYR A 548 -23.65 -2.44 20.24
C TYR A 548 -24.18 -3.42 19.19
N ILE A 549 -23.48 -4.54 18.94
CA ILE A 549 -23.97 -5.58 18.02
C ILE A 549 -25.32 -6.13 18.52
N ALA A 550 -25.42 -6.46 19.81
CA ALA A 550 -26.65 -7.00 20.39
C ALA A 550 -27.82 -6.01 20.31
N ALA A 551 -27.60 -4.74 20.66
CA ALA A 551 -28.61 -3.69 20.65
C ALA A 551 -29.11 -3.33 19.23
N GLN A 552 -28.28 -3.57 18.20
CA GLN A 552 -28.66 -3.44 16.78
C GLN A 552 -29.47 -4.63 16.24
N GLY A 553 -29.82 -5.60 17.11
CA GLY A 553 -30.54 -6.83 16.77
C GLY A 553 -29.64 -8.06 16.57
N GLY A 554 -28.32 -7.92 16.70
CA GLY A 554 -27.35 -9.00 16.56
C GLY A 554 -26.55 -9.02 15.24
N ALA A 555 -25.78 -10.09 15.05
CA ALA A 555 -25.03 -10.31 13.81
C ALA A 555 -25.94 -10.78 12.66
N ASN A 556 -25.56 -10.46 11.42
CA ASN A 556 -26.27 -10.77 10.17
C ASN A 556 -27.67 -10.18 10.03
N VAL A 557 -28.03 -9.21 10.87
CA VAL A 557 -29.32 -8.50 10.78
C VAL A 557 -29.39 -7.68 9.48
N PRO A 558 -30.45 -7.84 8.67
CA PRO A 558 -30.70 -7.01 7.49
C PRO A 558 -30.70 -5.52 7.85
N ARG A 559 -30.21 -4.67 6.97
CA ARG A 559 -30.06 -3.23 7.26
C ARG A 559 -31.36 -2.55 7.66
N ASP A 560 -32.49 -3.00 7.12
CA ASP A 560 -33.79 -2.38 7.38
C ASP A 560 -34.38 -2.80 8.74
N LEU A 561 -33.81 -3.83 9.38
CA LEU A 561 -34.16 -4.30 10.71
C LEU A 561 -33.14 -3.88 11.79
N GLN A 562 -32.12 -3.10 11.42
CA GLN A 562 -31.19 -2.53 12.40
C GLN A 562 -31.88 -1.39 13.16
N THR A 563 -31.74 -1.37 14.48
CA THR A 563 -32.36 -0.39 15.38
C THR A 563 -31.99 1.05 15.03
N VAL A 564 -30.72 1.32 14.72
CA VAL A 564 -30.23 2.67 14.41
C VAL A 564 -29.46 2.69 13.10
N ARG A 565 -29.75 3.67 12.24
CA ARG A 565 -29.06 3.93 10.99
C ARG A 565 -28.63 5.37 10.85
N VAL A 566 -27.63 5.59 10.01
CA VAL A 566 -27.17 6.93 9.64
C VAL A 566 -28.20 7.58 8.72
N ALA A 567 -28.73 8.71 9.14
CA ALA A 567 -29.58 9.59 8.35
C ALA A 567 -28.73 10.38 7.36
N ARG A 568 -29.19 10.47 6.11
CA ARG A 568 -28.56 11.23 5.05
C ARG A 568 -29.59 12.11 4.37
N GLU A 569 -29.20 13.31 4.04
CA GLU A 569 -29.99 14.25 3.24
C GLU A 569 -29.19 14.65 2.00
N VAL A 570 -29.92 14.99 0.94
CA VAL A 570 -29.34 15.60 -0.26
C VAL A 570 -28.93 17.02 0.11
N ALA A 571 -27.66 17.35 -0.08
CA ALA A 571 -27.19 18.71 0.07
C ALA A 571 -27.91 19.63 -0.93
N GLU A 572 -28.21 20.86 -0.51
CA GLU A 572 -28.81 21.87 -1.39
C GLU A 572 -27.92 22.17 -2.61
N GLU A 573 -26.61 22.13 -2.42
CA GLU A 573 -25.62 22.32 -3.47
C GLU A 573 -25.29 21.01 -4.21
N LEU A 574 -25.29 21.10 -5.53
CA LEU A 574 -24.82 20.04 -6.42
C LEU A 574 -23.28 20.06 -6.50
N ASN A 575 -22.66 18.92 -6.81
CA ASN A 575 -21.21 18.89 -7.02
C ASN A 575 -20.81 19.52 -8.38
N GLU A 576 -19.50 19.59 -8.64
CA GLU A 576 -18.90 20.11 -9.89
C GLU A 576 -19.42 19.45 -11.19
N TYR A 577 -20.15 18.34 -11.08
CA TYR A 577 -20.73 17.58 -12.19
C TYR A 577 -22.25 17.52 -12.12
N ASP A 578 -22.90 18.46 -11.42
CA ASP A 578 -24.36 18.60 -11.34
C ASP A 578 -25.06 17.39 -10.68
N GLU A 579 -24.37 16.69 -9.77
CA GLU A 579 -24.94 15.56 -9.03
C GLU A 579 -25.22 15.90 -7.57
N GLU A 580 -26.34 15.36 -7.09
CA GLU A 580 -26.73 15.36 -5.69
C GLU A 580 -25.64 14.75 -4.79
N VAL A 581 -25.30 15.47 -3.73
CA VAL A 581 -24.34 15.02 -2.73
C VAL A 581 -25.10 14.59 -1.47
N GLN A 582 -25.03 13.29 -1.16
CA GLN A 582 -25.61 12.73 0.06
C GLN A 582 -24.72 13.07 1.26
N LYS A 583 -25.16 13.97 2.14
CA LYS A 583 -24.45 14.34 3.38
C LYS A 583 -25.04 13.59 4.57
N VAL A 584 -24.20 13.22 5.52
CA VAL A 584 -24.64 12.63 6.79
C VAL A 584 -25.15 13.76 7.68
N VAL A 585 -26.42 13.67 8.09
CA VAL A 585 -27.06 14.69 8.94
C VAL A 585 -27.24 14.22 10.39
N GLY A 586 -27.29 12.90 10.60
CA GLY A 586 -27.35 12.32 11.93
C GLY A 586 -27.80 10.87 11.92
N ILE A 587 -28.71 10.52 12.84
CA ILE A 587 -29.22 9.16 13.01
C ILE A 587 -30.74 9.11 12.95
N PHE A 588 -31.28 7.97 12.54
CA PHE A 588 -32.71 7.67 12.58
C PHE A 588 -32.93 6.20 12.96
N ALA A 589 -34.15 5.91 13.42
CA ALA A 589 -34.58 4.57 13.78
C ALA A 589 -35.60 4.05 12.75
N PRO A 590 -35.27 2.99 11.97
CA PRO A 590 -36.15 2.50 10.91
C PRO A 590 -37.56 2.12 11.40
N HIS A 591 -37.68 1.58 12.61
CA HIS A 591 -38.97 1.17 13.20
C HIS A 591 -39.85 2.34 13.65
N LEU A 592 -39.30 3.55 13.82
CA LEU A 592 -40.04 4.77 14.12
C LEU A 592 -40.32 5.62 12.87
N GLY A 593 -39.82 5.18 11.71
CA GLY A 593 -39.97 5.85 10.43
C GLY A 593 -38.77 6.72 10.05
N ALA A 594 -38.49 6.78 8.75
CA ALA A 594 -37.31 7.46 8.21
C ALA A 594 -37.30 8.98 8.38
N ARG A 595 -38.44 9.59 8.73
CA ARG A 595 -38.57 11.04 8.94
C ARG A 595 -38.16 11.48 10.35
N HIS A 596 -38.12 10.55 11.31
CA HIS A 596 -37.76 10.85 12.68
C HIS A 596 -36.23 10.81 12.85
N ILE A 597 -35.59 11.97 12.66
CA ILE A 597 -34.13 12.11 12.58
C ILE A 597 -33.63 12.93 13.77
N HIS A 598 -32.60 12.42 14.44
CA HIS A 598 -31.79 13.21 15.37
C HIS A 598 -30.59 13.79 14.60
N LYS A 599 -30.53 15.11 14.50
CA LYS A 599 -29.43 15.80 13.80
C LYS A 599 -28.18 15.80 14.68
N THR A 600 -27.04 15.37 14.14
CA THR A 600 -25.73 15.40 14.84
C THR A 600 -24.75 16.37 14.18
N ARG A 601 -25.10 16.89 12.99
CA ARG A 601 -24.25 17.73 12.14
C ARG A 601 -24.99 19.01 11.76
N GLU A 602 -25.09 19.92 12.72
CA GLU A 602 -25.78 21.21 12.50
C GLU A 602 -24.83 22.30 12.00
N THR A 603 -23.55 22.23 12.38
CA THR A 603 -22.56 23.23 11.98
C THR A 603 -21.95 22.96 10.61
N GLN A 604 -21.84 24.01 9.81
CA GLN A 604 -21.16 23.99 8.52
C GLN A 604 -19.73 24.51 8.66
N TRP A 605 -18.79 23.75 8.09
CA TRP A 605 -17.36 24.05 8.12
C TRP A 605 -16.83 24.15 6.71
N ARG A 606 -15.99 25.15 6.43
CA ARG A 606 -15.25 25.29 5.17
C ARG A 606 -13.74 25.24 5.42
N ILE A 607 -13.00 24.68 4.47
CA ILE A 607 -11.54 24.67 4.52
C ILE A 607 -11.05 26.01 3.96
N VAL A 608 -10.25 26.72 4.73
CA VAL A 608 -9.60 27.98 4.33
C VAL A 608 -8.09 27.85 4.47
N SER A 609 -7.34 28.59 3.66
CA SER A 609 -5.89 28.65 3.83
C SER A 609 -5.55 29.48 5.07
N LYS A 610 -4.55 29.03 5.81
CA LYS A 610 -4.00 29.83 6.92
C LYS A 610 -3.57 31.18 6.40
N ALA A 611 -3.89 32.23 7.14
CA ALA A 611 -3.25 33.52 6.91
C ALA A 611 -1.75 33.30 7.16
N VAL A 612 -0.92 33.57 6.15
CA VAL A 612 0.48 33.81 6.43
C VAL A 612 0.48 35.15 7.12
N ASP A 613 0.74 35.17 8.43
CA ASP A 613 1.20 36.40 9.08
C ASP A 613 2.53 36.74 8.42
N VAL A 614 2.44 37.41 7.28
CA VAL A 614 3.54 38.23 6.82
C VAL A 614 3.56 39.31 7.89
N ASP A 615 4.52 39.22 8.81
CA ASP A 615 5.04 40.40 9.50
C ASP A 615 5.50 41.35 8.39
N LEU A 616 4.52 42.06 7.82
CA LEU A 616 4.70 43.26 7.04
C LEU A 616 5.12 44.30 8.06
N ASP A 617 6.37 44.22 8.51
CA ASP A 617 7.13 45.44 8.68
C ASP A 617 7.03 46.13 7.31
N PRO A 618 6.35 47.28 7.20
CA PRO A 618 6.11 47.90 5.92
C PRO A 618 7.43 48.50 5.44
N LEU A 619 8.29 47.68 4.83
CA LEU A 619 9.32 48.16 3.94
C LEU A 619 8.60 48.78 2.75
N THR A 620 8.37 50.08 2.87
CA THR A 620 7.87 50.97 1.83
C THR A 620 8.81 50.94 0.63
N LEU A 621 8.61 49.98 -0.26
CA LEU A 621 9.09 50.05 -1.63
C LEU A 621 7.86 50.16 -2.53
N LYS A 622 7.47 51.42 -2.78
CA LYS A 622 6.57 51.78 -3.88
C LYS A 622 7.19 51.26 -5.18
N SER A 623 6.70 50.13 -5.68
CA SER A 623 6.94 49.73 -7.07
C SER A 623 5.77 50.18 -7.92
N ALA A 624 6.06 51.12 -8.82
CA ALA A 624 5.10 51.74 -9.73
C ALA A 624 4.52 50.73 -10.74
N SER A 625 3.31 51.04 -11.21
CA SER A 625 2.59 50.33 -12.26
C SER A 625 3.41 50.25 -13.56
N GLY A 626 3.64 49.01 -14.02
CA GLY A 626 4.18 48.71 -15.35
C GLY A 626 5.66 48.34 -15.39
N ALA A 627 5.97 47.05 -15.23
CA ALA A 627 7.17 46.43 -15.81
C ALA A 627 6.93 44.92 -16.08
N PRO A 628 7.55 44.33 -17.12
CA PRO A 628 7.04 43.19 -17.87
C PRO A 628 7.60 41.81 -17.45
N ARG A 629 7.04 40.73 -18.03
CA ARG A 629 7.41 39.33 -17.76
C ARG A 629 8.68 38.85 -18.51
N SER A 630 9.50 38.08 -17.78
CA SER A 630 10.55 37.11 -18.22
C SER A 630 11.85 37.70 -18.82
N PRO A 631 12.95 36.95 -19.08
CA PRO A 631 13.28 35.53 -18.77
C PRO A 631 14.75 35.25 -18.28
N VAL A 632 15.00 34.06 -17.70
CA VAL A 632 16.27 33.27 -17.68
C VAL A 632 17.58 33.86 -17.07
N ASN A 633 18.03 33.18 -15.99
CA ASN A 633 19.38 32.70 -15.59
C ASN A 633 20.61 33.63 -15.39
N ASN A 634 21.31 33.30 -14.29
CA ASN A 634 22.75 33.25 -14.04
C ASN A 634 23.44 34.36 -13.21
N CYS A 635 24.40 33.88 -12.42
CA CYS A 635 25.12 34.45 -11.28
C CYS A 635 25.98 35.69 -11.54
N GLY A 636 26.35 36.39 -10.44
CA GLY A 636 27.49 37.30 -10.37
C GLY A 636 27.80 37.73 -8.92
N GLU A 637 29.00 37.40 -8.44
CA GLU A 637 29.69 37.92 -7.25
C GLU A 637 29.74 39.47 -7.28
N GLY A 638 29.91 40.26 -6.21
CA GLY A 638 30.14 40.09 -4.79
C GLY A 638 30.42 41.50 -4.24
N GLN A 639 30.20 41.75 -2.94
CA GLN A 639 30.86 42.85 -2.23
C GLN A 639 30.95 42.53 -0.74
N HIS A 640 32.19 42.50 -0.25
CA HIS A 640 32.59 42.27 1.12
C HIS A 640 32.10 43.40 2.05
N SER A 641 31.46 43.02 3.16
CA SER A 641 31.36 43.86 4.36
C SER A 641 31.73 43.04 5.60
N VAL A 642 32.92 43.34 6.11
CA VAL A 642 33.43 43.23 7.50
C VAL A 642 32.88 42.10 8.38
N ASP A 643 33.75 41.13 8.64
CA ASP A 643 33.61 39.98 9.53
C ASP A 643 33.17 40.34 10.96
N ILE A 644 31.97 39.86 11.33
CA ILE A 644 31.67 39.37 12.68
C ILE A 644 31.23 37.93 12.49
N LYS A 645 32.11 36.95 12.76
CA LYS A 645 31.76 35.52 12.66
C LYS A 645 30.83 35.17 13.83
N PRO A 646 29.57 34.78 13.57
CA PRO A 646 28.78 34.08 14.58
C PRO A 646 29.41 32.69 14.81
N GLU A 647 29.36 32.17 16.03
CA GLU A 647 29.67 30.76 16.27
C GLU A 647 28.68 29.90 15.46
N VAL A 648 29.20 29.17 14.48
CA VAL A 648 28.40 28.28 13.63
C VAL A 648 27.89 27.14 14.50
N THR A 649 26.57 27.01 14.59
CA THR A 649 25.99 25.91 15.36
C THR A 649 26.27 24.57 14.65
N PRO A 650 26.43 23.45 15.38
CA PRO A 650 26.66 22.14 14.74
C PRO A 650 25.55 21.73 13.76
N SER A 651 24.33 22.26 13.95
CA SER A 651 23.19 22.07 13.03
C SER A 651 23.37 22.83 11.71
N GLU A 652 23.94 24.03 11.73
CA GLU A 652 24.26 24.80 10.51
C GLU A 652 25.44 24.20 9.76
N TYR A 653 26.43 23.69 10.50
CA TYR A 653 27.55 22.95 9.92
C TYR A 653 27.10 21.65 9.25
N ALA A 654 26.20 20.89 9.90
CA ALA A 654 25.59 19.71 9.30
C ALA A 654 24.75 20.03 8.05
N ALA A 655 24.03 21.15 8.02
CA ALA A 655 23.29 21.59 6.84
C ALA A 655 24.21 21.99 5.67
N ALA A 656 25.37 22.59 5.96
CA ALA A 656 26.39 22.89 4.95
C ALA A 656 27.03 21.62 4.39
N VAL A 657 27.34 20.64 5.25
CA VAL A 657 27.85 19.32 4.84
C VAL A 657 26.82 18.57 3.99
N MET A 658 25.53 18.63 4.34
CA MET A 658 24.45 18.06 3.52
C MET A 658 24.35 18.68 2.13
N LYS A 659 24.52 20.00 2.03
CA LYS A 659 24.56 20.69 0.72
C LYS A 659 25.75 20.24 -0.14
N LEU A 660 26.93 20.02 0.46
CA LEU A 660 28.12 19.50 -0.24
C LEU A 660 27.94 18.04 -0.69
N VAL A 661 27.15 17.26 0.04
CA VAL A 661 26.80 15.89 -0.33
C VAL A 661 25.72 15.87 -1.43
N GLU A 662 24.79 16.82 -1.41
CA GLU A 662 23.76 17.00 -2.45
C GLU A 662 24.32 17.56 -3.77
N SER A 663 25.36 18.41 -3.71
CA SER A 663 26.11 18.88 -4.90
C SER A 663 27.06 17.83 -5.47
N GLY A 664 27.35 16.78 -4.70
CA GLY A 664 28.24 15.67 -5.11
C GLY A 664 29.73 15.94 -4.87
N ASP A 665 30.07 17.03 -4.16
CA ASP A 665 31.44 17.41 -3.82
C ASP A 665 32.02 16.51 -2.72
N VAL A 666 31.16 15.90 -1.88
CA VAL A 666 31.57 14.98 -0.80
C VAL A 666 30.67 13.73 -0.80
N SER A 667 31.24 12.55 -0.54
CA SER A 667 30.51 11.27 -0.55
C SER A 667 29.85 10.95 0.79
N TRP A 668 28.68 10.30 0.76
CA TRP A 668 28.02 9.71 1.94
C TRP A 668 28.87 8.67 2.68
N THR A 669 29.88 8.11 2.02
CA THR A 669 30.80 7.13 2.60
C THR A 669 31.95 7.78 3.37
N ASP A 670 32.07 9.10 3.32
CA ASP A 670 33.13 9.83 4.01
C ASP A 670 32.88 9.84 5.53
N TRP A 671 33.93 9.55 6.29
CA TRP A 671 33.84 9.41 7.74
C TRP A 671 33.50 10.74 8.41
N ASP A 672 34.00 11.86 7.87
CA ASP A 672 33.73 13.19 8.41
C ASP A 672 32.28 13.62 8.23
N VAL A 673 31.63 13.23 7.11
CA VAL A 673 30.18 13.42 6.87
C VAL A 673 29.36 12.60 7.86
N ALA A 674 29.71 11.34 8.06
CA ALA A 674 29.01 10.47 9.00
C ALA A 674 29.16 10.94 10.46
N LYS A 675 30.31 11.52 10.81
CA LYS A 675 30.59 12.06 12.14
C LYS A 675 29.82 13.36 12.39
N THR A 676 29.85 14.31 11.46
CA THR A 676 29.12 15.58 11.57
C THR A 676 27.61 15.40 11.70
N LEU A 677 27.02 14.51 10.88
CA LEU A 677 25.59 14.21 10.96
C LEU A 677 25.22 13.50 12.28
N ARG A 678 26.10 12.64 12.79
CA ARG A 678 25.92 11.96 14.08
C ARG A 678 25.96 12.95 15.25
N ASP A 679 26.91 13.86 15.24
CA ASP A 679 27.09 14.85 16.30
C ASP A 679 25.90 15.83 16.34
N ALA A 680 25.41 16.28 15.17
CA ALA A 680 24.19 17.09 15.08
C ALA A 680 22.93 16.34 15.56
N ALA A 681 22.78 15.06 15.20
CA ALA A 681 21.66 14.23 15.66
C ALA A 681 21.70 14.00 17.19
N ARG A 682 22.89 13.92 17.78
CA ARG A 682 23.08 13.74 19.23
C ARG A 682 22.71 14.99 20.02
N GLU A 683 22.89 16.18 19.45
CA GLU A 683 22.47 17.44 20.05
C GLU A 683 20.96 17.70 19.95
N GLN A 684 20.33 17.29 18.85
CA GLN A 684 18.87 17.41 18.66
C GLN A 684 18.06 16.36 19.42
N SER A 685 18.71 15.32 19.92
CA SER A 685 18.06 14.29 20.73
C SER A 685 17.72 14.85 22.13
N PRO A 686 16.49 14.63 22.66
CA PRO A 686 16.16 15.08 24.00
C PRO A 686 17.16 14.48 25.00
N ARG A 687 17.86 15.33 25.75
CA ARG A 687 18.77 14.87 26.80
C ARG A 687 17.96 14.14 27.86
N ILE A 688 18.00 12.81 27.83
CA ILE A 688 17.50 11.98 28.93
C ILE A 688 18.38 12.31 30.13
N ASN A 689 17.79 12.98 31.12
CA ASN A 689 18.45 13.26 32.37
C ASN A 689 18.68 11.90 33.08
N LEU A 690 19.91 11.38 32.98
CA LEU A 690 20.36 10.12 33.60
C LEU A 690 20.64 10.28 35.10
N GLN A 691 20.15 11.34 35.74
CA GLN A 691 19.97 11.27 37.18
C GLN A 691 18.81 10.31 37.45
N GLN A 692 19.12 9.17 38.09
CA GLN A 692 18.13 8.36 38.77
C GLN A 692 17.23 9.30 39.58
N ARG A 693 16.02 9.55 39.07
CA ARG A 693 14.97 10.17 39.87
C ARG A 693 14.83 9.28 41.09
N SER A 694 15.05 9.81 42.28
CA SER A 694 14.72 9.13 43.52
C SER A 694 13.25 8.74 43.43
N ALA A 695 13.00 7.45 43.27
CA ALA A 695 11.66 6.92 43.17
C ALA A 695 10.98 7.21 44.51
N ASN A 696 9.96 8.06 44.47
CA ASN A 696 9.17 8.35 45.64
C ASN A 696 8.36 7.08 45.94
N GLN A 697 8.78 6.32 46.96
CA GLN A 697 8.25 4.97 47.27
C GLN A 697 6.74 4.94 47.59
N ASN A 698 6.12 6.10 47.77
CA ASN A 698 4.71 6.25 48.14
C ASN A 698 3.77 6.60 46.97
N LYS A 699 4.24 6.62 45.70
CA LYS A 699 3.37 6.84 44.53
C LYS A 699 2.94 5.51 43.89
N PRO A 700 1.64 5.15 43.86
CA PRO A 700 1.20 3.96 43.16
C PRO A 700 1.36 4.16 41.64
N HIS A 701 2.03 3.21 40.98
CA HIS A 701 2.11 3.15 39.52
C HIS A 701 0.84 2.49 38.96
N ASP A 702 0.20 3.11 37.96
CA ASP A 702 -0.81 2.45 37.14
C ASP A 702 -0.14 1.40 36.24
N LEU A 703 -0.12 0.15 36.70
CA LEU A 703 0.36 -0.99 35.91
C LEU A 703 -0.65 -1.33 34.81
N ALA A 704 -0.15 -1.53 33.59
CA ALA A 704 -0.92 -2.05 32.46
C ALA A 704 -1.60 -3.38 32.84
N PRO A 705 -2.79 -3.72 32.29
CA PRO A 705 -3.53 -4.92 32.67
C PRO A 705 -2.73 -6.23 32.57
N SER A 706 -1.83 -6.35 31.59
CA SER A 706 -0.92 -7.51 31.40
C SER A 706 0.25 -7.56 32.38
N ALA A 707 0.55 -6.45 33.06
CA ALA A 707 1.59 -6.35 34.07
C ALA A 707 1.06 -6.60 35.50
N ARG A 708 -0.26 -6.77 35.68
CA ARG A 708 -0.85 -7.12 36.98
C ARG A 708 -0.74 -8.62 37.20
N LEU A 709 -0.38 -9.03 38.42
CA LEU A 709 -0.44 -10.43 38.81
C LEU A 709 -1.89 -10.91 38.82
N THR A 710 -2.12 -12.14 38.37
CA THR A 710 -3.41 -12.83 38.50
C THR A 710 -3.73 -13.09 39.98
N ARG A 711 -4.99 -13.43 40.28
CA ARG A 711 -5.40 -13.74 41.66
C ARG A 711 -4.61 -14.91 42.25
N SER A 712 -4.40 -15.96 41.46
CA SER A 712 -3.63 -17.14 41.84
C SER A 712 -2.15 -16.85 42.04
N GLU A 713 -1.54 -16.00 41.21
CA GLU A 713 -0.16 -15.56 41.40
C GLU A 713 -0.03 -14.68 42.66
N LEU A 714 -0.97 -13.76 42.90
CA LEU A 714 -1.03 -12.94 44.12
C LEU A 714 -1.12 -13.81 45.38
N ASP A 715 -2.00 -14.81 45.39
CA ASP A 715 -2.16 -15.71 46.54
C ASP A 715 -0.88 -16.54 46.78
N ARG A 716 -0.15 -16.88 45.71
CA ARG A 716 1.13 -17.60 45.79
C ARG A 716 2.29 -16.75 46.32
N THR A 717 2.27 -15.41 46.15
CA THR A 717 3.32 -14.53 46.69
C THR A 717 3.48 -14.69 48.20
N TRP A 718 2.39 -14.96 48.93
CA TRP A 718 2.44 -15.19 50.39
C TRP A 718 3.19 -16.48 50.75
N GLN A 719 2.97 -17.56 49.97
CA GLN A 719 3.66 -18.84 50.17
C GLN A 719 5.15 -18.71 49.86
N ILE A 720 5.50 -18.08 48.74
CA ILE A 720 6.89 -17.82 48.33
C ILE A 720 7.60 -16.97 49.39
N ASN A 721 6.95 -15.91 49.88
CA ASN A 721 7.54 -15.05 50.90
C ASN A 721 7.80 -15.80 52.21
N ARG A 722 6.88 -16.69 52.61
CA ARG A 722 7.05 -17.53 53.80
C ARG A 722 8.19 -18.53 53.63
N ASP A 723 8.34 -19.11 52.44
CA ASP A 723 9.39 -20.10 52.16
C ASP A 723 10.78 -19.43 52.11
N LEU A 724 10.88 -18.22 51.54
CA LEU A 724 12.10 -17.42 51.59
C LEU A 724 12.45 -16.96 53.03
N ALA A 725 11.46 -16.62 53.84
CA ALA A 725 11.67 -16.24 55.24
C ALA A 725 12.25 -17.39 56.10
N LYS A 726 11.93 -18.65 55.79
CA LYS A 726 12.53 -19.82 56.46
C LYS A 726 14.02 -19.99 56.15
N GLU A 727 14.46 -19.52 55.00
CA GLU A 727 15.87 -19.45 54.60
C GLU A 727 16.57 -18.17 55.09
N GLY A 728 15.87 -17.33 55.87
CA GLY A 728 16.39 -16.06 56.39
C GLY A 728 16.40 -14.91 55.38
N ILE A 729 15.72 -15.04 54.23
CA ILE A 729 15.72 -14.07 53.13
C ILE A 729 14.47 -13.19 53.21
N THR A 730 14.67 -11.87 53.14
CA THR A 730 13.57 -10.88 53.08
C THR A 730 13.47 -10.33 51.67
N ALA A 731 12.50 -10.80 50.89
CA ALA A 731 12.33 -10.42 49.49
C ALA A 731 11.53 -9.12 49.31
N GLN A 732 11.93 -8.30 48.35
CA GLN A 732 11.23 -7.12 47.90
C GLN A 732 10.02 -7.49 47.02
N ARG A 733 9.07 -6.55 46.89
CA ARG A 733 7.81 -6.75 46.15
C ARG A 733 8.04 -7.27 44.72
N TRP A 734 8.98 -6.68 44.00
CA TRP A 734 9.25 -7.06 42.61
C TRP A 734 9.91 -8.45 42.50
N GLU A 735 10.66 -8.88 43.51
CA GLU A 735 11.30 -10.21 43.57
C GLU A 735 10.25 -11.29 43.80
N LEU A 736 9.28 -11.02 44.69
CA LEU A 736 8.12 -11.89 44.89
C LEU A 736 7.25 -11.98 43.64
N ASP A 737 7.03 -10.86 42.96
CA ASP A 737 6.23 -10.81 41.73
C ASP A 737 6.94 -11.56 40.58
N ALA A 738 8.28 -11.49 40.51
CA ALA A 738 9.08 -12.23 39.54
C ALA A 738 9.06 -13.75 39.81
N LEU A 739 9.26 -14.15 41.08
CA LEU A 739 9.21 -15.55 41.49
C LEU A 739 7.81 -16.16 41.31
N ALA A 740 6.74 -15.39 41.55
CA ALA A 740 5.37 -15.84 41.33
C ALA A 740 5.05 -16.16 39.85
N ARG A 741 5.70 -15.45 38.92
CA ARG A 741 5.60 -15.69 37.46
C ARG A 741 6.53 -16.79 36.94
N GLY A 742 7.28 -17.43 37.83
CA GLY A 742 8.23 -18.49 37.50
C GLY A 742 9.58 -18.01 36.96
N ALA A 743 9.94 -16.74 37.20
CA ALA A 743 11.30 -16.28 36.99
C ALA A 743 12.22 -16.85 38.09
N THR A 744 13.53 -16.84 37.80
CA THR A 744 14.56 -17.29 38.73
C THR A 744 15.26 -16.05 39.32
N VAL A 745 15.34 -15.95 40.64
CA VAL A 745 15.96 -14.82 41.35
C VAL A 745 17.09 -15.35 42.24
N SER A 746 18.24 -14.69 42.20
CA SER A 746 19.39 -15.02 43.04
C SER A 746 19.45 -14.10 44.26
N PHE A 747 19.58 -14.68 45.45
CA PHE A 747 19.84 -13.98 46.70
C PHE A 747 21.16 -14.50 47.28
N ASP A 748 22.19 -13.67 47.35
CA ASP A 748 23.49 -13.95 47.99
C ASP A 748 24.00 -15.39 47.72
N ASP A 749 24.24 -15.70 46.44
CA ASP A 749 24.71 -16.99 45.91
C ASP A 749 23.74 -18.18 45.98
N LYS A 750 22.51 -17.99 46.48
CA LYS A 750 21.42 -18.98 46.41
C LYS A 750 20.40 -18.62 45.34
N VAL A 751 20.09 -19.57 44.47
CA VAL A 751 19.16 -19.38 43.35
C VAL A 751 17.81 -19.99 43.69
N PHE A 752 16.76 -19.18 43.63
CA PHE A 752 15.38 -19.62 43.88
C PHE A 752 14.57 -19.54 42.59
N SER A 753 13.84 -20.61 42.31
CA SER A 753 12.93 -20.71 41.18
C SER A 753 11.70 -21.48 41.63
N TYR A 754 10.53 -20.94 41.31
CA TYR A 754 9.25 -21.61 41.54
C TYR A 754 8.67 -21.92 40.16
N PRO A 755 8.08 -23.12 39.94
CA PRO A 755 7.46 -23.42 38.65
C PRO A 755 6.36 -22.40 38.40
N ALA A 756 6.27 -21.84 37.19
CA ALA A 756 5.17 -20.94 36.84
C ALA A 756 3.83 -21.63 37.15
N LEU A 757 2.88 -20.90 37.74
CA LEU A 757 1.52 -21.44 37.87
C LEU A 757 1.00 -21.70 36.46
N ASP A 758 0.60 -22.93 36.20
CA ASP A 758 -0.07 -23.26 34.96
C ASP A 758 -1.40 -22.52 34.95
N GLU A 759 -1.50 -21.43 34.19
CA GLU A 759 -2.76 -20.71 34.01
C GLU A 759 -3.81 -21.60 33.29
N TRP A 760 -3.40 -22.79 32.80
CA TRP A 760 -4.18 -23.71 31.99
C TRP A 760 -3.84 -25.18 32.27
N PRO A 761 -4.29 -25.77 33.40
CA PRO A 761 -4.02 -27.17 33.70
C PRO A 761 -4.58 -28.08 32.58
N GLY A 762 -3.68 -28.73 31.83
CA GLY A 762 -4.03 -29.74 30.82
C GLY A 762 -3.33 -29.64 29.46
N PHE A 763 -2.29 -28.82 29.28
CA PHE A 763 -1.63 -28.63 27.97
C PHE A 763 -0.24 -29.28 27.81
N SER A 764 0.22 -30.07 28.78
CA SER A 764 1.53 -30.77 28.70
C SER A 764 1.49 -32.12 27.98
N ASP A 765 0.31 -32.70 27.73
CA ASP A 765 0.13 -33.93 26.96
C ASP A 765 -0.93 -33.73 25.87
N ILE A 766 -0.49 -33.38 24.64
CA ILE A 766 -1.07 -33.70 23.30
C ILE A 766 -0.17 -33.18 22.19
#